data_AF-A0A352N710-F1
#
_entry.id   AF-A0A352N710-F1
#
_cell.length_a   1.000
_cell.length_b   1.000
_cell.length_c   1.000
_cell.angle_alpha   90.00
_cell.angle_beta   90.00
_cell.angle_gamma   90.00
#
_symmetry.space_group_name_H-M   'P 1'
#
loop_
_entity.id
_entity.type
_entity.pdbx_description
1 polymer ?
#
loop_
_entity_poly.entity_id
_entity_poly.type
_entity_poly.pdbx_seq_one_letter_code
_entity_poly.pdbx_strand_id
1 'polypeptide(L)'
;MKIPILISAGISGLVLISGCMEKESQKSTESSKPAQTQAVQTVQKQHVPLLQTKALAPVAIKPLKIKDEKFVDSEGKVVNFWGVNIISFFPDKDLADKTAANLASLGVNMVRPHHCMRPSRDWNSQGSFALSKYNGSSREMDLDAWVRFDYLNAKLREKGIYLSLAVWWTRNYEPGDVGIKKVSDADDKSWSDAVKELNSWHWQKAFDPRKLLAMFDERTFLLNAEFAKFMLTRVNKYSGLAYGKDPQVMSLEFLNECDPEYILVCKNVFPEYFKKELVAKLDEFVKGKGAKPFDFYNMGNSEQKKLFSEFCSFLIHDFSKRMTQAVREYGYDGPVIFSNLWESETNLNARSITDSYIEDHCYGNPFPVEKKDDLFFSKTKGILKGKPFIVGEMNMSEDQKVIKEKAPVRSMLPLAISAYGSLQDWAGVTWFAWNHGSRDVGADGWGKTKSREPSIGTLCGDGVFLDHFRTTGIIFKNGYVKGSTAPITLVVDEPYFPAGYHEMIRGKYNIKPGWQNIHKVRKSYGPVPAEQKTAEWMTAEPAGDIIKSDTGEIIKDLKRKQLTVSAPKAEGFSGYLDGKSPERLKIIEIRKDNGFATVVLVPLDDKPIAQSSHLLLSRTYTLTDGSESDDLSVVLKGLTANSKWSFSPTRSRSTSIDPEVPSVAAGSEGSLVIPSGSWTECELEQK
;
A
#
# COMPACT_ATOMS: atom_id res chain seq x y z
N MET A 1 -28.83 -25.67 -10.73
CA MET A 1 -28.54 -24.87 -9.53
C MET A 1 -27.05 -24.61 -9.49
N LYS A 2 -26.60 -23.41 -9.84
CA LYS A 2 -25.19 -23.00 -9.84
C LYS A 2 -24.95 -22.09 -8.62
N ILE A 3 -24.02 -22.48 -7.78
CA ILE A 3 -23.58 -21.77 -6.57
C ILE A 3 -22.69 -20.59 -7.02
N PRO A 4 -22.92 -19.34 -6.56
CA PRO A 4 -22.02 -18.23 -6.86
C PRO A 4 -20.81 -18.28 -5.93
N ILE A 5 -19.62 -18.16 -6.53
CA ILE A 5 -18.33 -18.05 -5.87
C ILE A 5 -18.24 -16.63 -5.28
N LEU A 6 -18.25 -16.52 -3.95
CA LEU A 6 -17.86 -15.31 -3.23
C LEU A 6 -16.34 -15.16 -3.32
N ILE A 7 -15.87 -14.10 -3.98
CA ILE A 7 -14.47 -13.66 -3.88
C ILE A 7 -14.45 -12.60 -2.78
N SER A 8 -13.94 -13.03 -1.62
CA SER A 8 -13.73 -12.26 -0.40
C SER A 8 -12.69 -11.16 -0.63
N ALA A 9 -12.98 -9.94 -0.18
CA ALA A 9 -11.96 -8.98 0.18
C ALA A 9 -11.22 -9.50 1.44
N GLY A 10 -9.89 -9.49 1.37
CA GLY A 10 -8.90 -9.41 2.46
C GLY A 10 -9.16 -10.12 3.79
N ILE A 11 -8.51 -11.28 3.92
CA ILE A 11 -7.71 -11.80 5.05
C ILE A 11 -8.01 -13.32 5.16
N SER A 12 -7.32 -14.12 4.35
CA SER A 12 -7.31 -15.58 4.53
C SER A 12 -6.30 -15.95 5.61
N GLY A 13 -6.80 -16.61 6.66
CA GLY A 13 -6.00 -17.10 7.77
C GLY A 13 -4.99 -18.17 7.36
N LEU A 14 -3.79 -18.09 7.93
CA LEU A 14 -2.86 -19.22 8.00
C LEU A 14 -3.47 -20.30 8.88
N VAL A 15 -3.82 -21.44 8.28
CA VAL A 15 -4.08 -22.68 9.02
C VAL A 15 -2.74 -23.37 9.26
N LEU A 16 -2.34 -23.44 10.53
CA LEU A 16 -1.24 -24.28 11.02
C LEU A 16 -1.70 -25.74 11.04
N ILE A 17 -1.08 -26.60 10.21
CA ILE A 17 -1.15 -28.05 10.39
C ILE A 17 -0.02 -28.44 11.34
N SER A 18 -0.38 -28.76 12.58
CA SER A 18 0.45 -29.45 13.56
C SER A 18 0.39 -30.95 13.28
N GLY A 19 1.51 -31.53 12.83
CA GLY A 19 1.69 -32.98 12.74
C GLY A 19 2.88 -33.40 13.59
N CYS A 20 2.60 -33.93 14.79
CA CYS A 20 3.55 -34.72 15.57
C CYS A 20 3.82 -36.04 14.84
N MET A 21 5.09 -36.36 14.56
CA MET A 21 5.54 -37.75 14.45
C MET A 21 6.90 -37.90 15.12
N GLU A 22 7.00 -39.01 15.86
CA GLU A 22 8.03 -39.37 16.81
C GLU A 22 9.39 -39.64 16.17
N LYS A 23 10.42 -39.50 17.01
CA LYS A 23 11.81 -39.86 16.74
C LYS A 23 11.95 -41.37 16.61
N GLU A 24 12.64 -41.83 15.57
CA GLU A 24 13.46 -43.04 15.64
C GLU A 24 14.88 -42.75 15.18
N SER A 25 15.81 -43.17 16.02
CA SER A 25 17.26 -43.08 15.85
C SER A 25 17.78 -44.21 14.97
N GLN A 26 18.64 -43.91 13.99
CA GLN A 26 19.62 -44.88 13.51
C GLN A 26 20.99 -44.24 13.29
N LYS A 27 21.97 -44.83 13.97
CA LYS A 27 23.41 -44.61 13.82
C LYS A 27 23.88 -45.18 12.47
N SER A 28 24.83 -44.50 11.82
CA SER A 28 25.83 -45.16 11.00
C SER A 28 27.14 -44.35 10.99
N THR A 29 28.21 -45.09 10.75
CA THR A 29 29.61 -44.91 11.15
C THR A 29 30.50 -44.41 10.01
N GLU A 30 31.70 -43.91 10.40
CA GLU A 30 32.96 -43.89 9.64
C GLU A 30 33.07 -42.94 8.43
N SER A 31 34.19 -42.29 8.08
CA SER A 31 35.60 -42.41 8.46
C SER A 31 36.33 -41.10 8.15
N SER A 32 37.38 -40.81 8.91
CA SER A 32 38.28 -39.67 8.71
C SER A 32 39.48 -40.07 7.83
N LYS A 33 39.88 -39.19 6.90
CA LYS A 33 41.21 -39.19 6.26
C LYS A 33 41.78 -37.77 6.28
N PRO A 34 43.08 -37.59 6.60
CA PRO A 34 43.70 -36.27 6.66
C PRO A 34 44.24 -35.86 5.29
N ALA A 35 43.93 -34.65 4.84
CA ALA A 35 44.52 -34.04 3.65
C ALA A 35 45.49 -32.92 4.06
N GLN A 36 46.66 -32.94 3.43
CA GLN A 36 47.84 -32.13 3.70
C GLN A 36 47.60 -30.64 3.40
N THR A 37 48.02 -29.78 4.33
CA THR A 37 48.11 -28.33 4.18
C THR A 37 49.29 -27.92 3.29
N GLN A 38 49.01 -27.24 2.18
CA GLN A 38 49.98 -26.37 1.49
C GLN A 38 49.72 -24.92 1.90
N ALA A 39 50.79 -24.21 2.26
CA ALA A 39 50.75 -22.82 2.70
C ALA A 39 50.50 -21.88 1.52
N VAL A 40 49.41 -21.09 1.59
CA VAL A 40 49.13 -19.97 0.68
C VAL A 40 49.45 -18.67 1.41
N GLN A 41 50.23 -17.81 0.76
CA GLN A 41 50.61 -16.48 1.24
C GLN A 41 49.37 -15.63 1.55
N THR A 42 49.35 -15.06 2.76
CA THR A 42 48.25 -14.26 3.29
C THR A 42 48.32 -12.84 2.72
N VAL A 43 47.45 -12.52 1.76
CA VAL A 43 47.19 -11.12 1.38
C VAL A 43 46.47 -10.46 2.55
N GLN A 44 47.05 -9.38 3.10
CA GLN A 44 46.44 -8.59 4.16
C GLN A 44 45.09 -8.01 3.68
N LYS A 45 43.99 -8.55 4.21
CA LYS A 45 42.64 -8.03 4.03
C LYS A 45 42.53 -6.68 4.74
N GLN A 46 42.46 -5.58 4.00
CA GLN A 46 42.06 -4.29 4.56
C GLN A 46 40.62 -4.41 5.08
N HIS A 47 40.46 -4.28 6.39
CA HIS A 47 39.15 -4.20 7.04
C HIS A 47 38.55 -2.82 6.72
N VAL A 48 37.40 -2.82 6.05
CA VAL A 48 36.56 -1.62 5.92
C VAL A 48 35.24 -1.99 6.60
N PRO A 49 34.89 -1.37 7.74
CA PRO A 49 33.64 -1.70 8.41
C PRO A 49 32.47 -1.48 7.44
N LEU A 50 31.57 -2.47 7.37
CA LEU A 50 30.24 -2.34 6.77
C LEU A 50 29.63 -1.00 7.20
N LEU A 51 29.65 -0.03 6.29
CA LEU A 51 28.94 1.22 6.48
C LEU A 51 27.46 0.84 6.54
N GLN A 52 26.89 0.88 7.74
CA GLN A 52 25.47 1.17 7.88
C GLN A 52 25.18 2.32 6.93
N THR A 53 24.26 2.11 5.98
CA THR A 53 23.80 3.16 5.06
C THR A 53 23.83 4.49 5.77
N LYS A 54 24.56 5.48 5.23
CA LYS A 54 24.50 6.85 5.77
C LYS A 54 23.02 7.18 5.90
N ALA A 55 22.55 7.37 7.13
CA ALA A 55 21.16 7.66 7.38
C ALA A 55 20.78 8.84 6.48
N LEU A 56 19.69 8.69 5.71
CA LEU A 56 19.15 9.83 4.95
C LEU A 56 18.99 10.99 5.92
N ALA A 57 19.41 12.19 5.51
CA ALA A 57 19.32 13.37 6.36
C ALA A 57 17.86 13.52 6.85
N PRO A 58 17.62 13.73 8.16
CA PRO A 58 16.27 13.93 8.67
C PRO A 58 15.59 15.08 7.95
N VAL A 59 14.44 14.83 7.34
CA VAL A 59 13.62 15.89 6.74
C VAL A 59 12.67 16.39 7.82
N ALA A 60 12.72 17.68 8.14
CA ALA A 60 11.75 18.26 9.06
C ALA A 60 10.33 18.06 8.52
N ILE A 61 9.42 17.59 9.37
CA ILE A 61 7.99 17.52 9.04
C ILE A 61 7.47 18.93 8.79
N LYS A 62 6.91 19.17 7.60
CA LYS A 62 6.30 20.43 7.22
C LYS A 62 4.79 20.26 7.12
N PRO A 63 3.99 21.25 7.52
CA PRO A 63 2.56 21.24 7.23
C PRO A 63 2.33 21.12 5.72
N LEU A 64 1.39 20.28 5.33
CA LEU A 64 1.03 20.06 3.92
C LEU A 64 -0.32 20.69 3.60
N LYS A 65 -0.46 21.12 2.35
CA LYS A 65 -1.73 21.57 1.77
C LYS A 65 -1.97 20.85 0.46
N ILE A 66 -3.24 20.74 0.08
CA ILE A 66 -3.61 20.29 -1.26
C ILE A 66 -3.67 21.52 -2.17
N LYS A 67 -2.93 21.47 -3.26
CA LYS A 67 -2.98 22.45 -4.35
C LYS A 67 -3.08 21.67 -5.65
N ASP A 68 -4.11 21.98 -6.42
CA ASP A 68 -4.49 21.21 -7.61
C ASP A 68 -4.68 19.71 -7.26
N GLU A 69 -4.02 18.79 -7.96
CA GLU A 69 -4.07 17.34 -7.69
C GLU A 69 -2.88 16.86 -6.83
N LYS A 70 -2.23 17.76 -6.06
CA LYS A 70 -0.98 17.45 -5.32
C LYS A 70 -1.00 17.90 -3.87
N PHE A 71 -0.22 17.18 -3.04
CA PHE A 71 0.22 17.68 -1.74
C PHE A 71 1.48 18.54 -1.93
N VAL A 72 1.49 19.71 -1.32
CA VAL A 72 2.61 20.64 -1.33
C VAL A 72 2.97 21.09 0.08
N ASP A 73 4.25 21.28 0.35
CA ASP A 73 4.72 21.88 1.60
C ASP A 73 4.52 23.41 1.62
N SER A 74 4.93 24.05 2.72
CA SER A 74 4.83 25.50 2.90
C SER A 74 5.63 26.33 1.88
N GLU A 75 6.60 25.73 1.18
CA GLU A 75 7.41 26.35 0.12
C GLU A 75 6.86 26.06 -1.28
N GLY A 76 5.76 25.30 -1.38
CA GLY A 76 5.15 24.90 -2.65
C GLY A 76 5.82 23.68 -3.29
N LYS A 77 6.74 23.00 -2.60
CA LYS A 77 7.36 21.77 -3.10
C LYS A 77 6.36 20.63 -3.03
N VAL A 78 6.20 19.90 -4.14
CA VAL A 78 5.37 18.68 -4.19
C VAL A 78 5.95 17.61 -3.27
N VAL A 79 5.07 16.98 -2.50
CA VAL A 79 5.40 15.83 -1.63
C VAL A 79 4.62 14.62 -2.13
N ASN A 80 5.35 13.62 -2.61
CA ASN A 80 4.81 12.30 -2.93
C ASN A 80 5.15 11.30 -1.83
N PHE A 81 4.25 10.37 -1.52
CA PHE A 81 4.40 9.43 -0.41
C PHE A 81 4.81 8.03 -0.86
N TRP A 82 5.91 7.54 -0.30
CA TRP A 82 6.29 6.15 -0.33
C TRP A 82 6.15 5.62 1.09
N GLY A 83 5.02 4.97 1.35
CA GLY A 83 4.57 4.63 2.70
C GLY A 83 4.43 3.15 2.95
N VAL A 84 4.16 2.78 4.21
CA VAL A 84 3.84 1.41 4.62
C VAL A 84 2.69 1.39 5.62
N ASN A 85 1.89 0.32 5.60
CA ASN A 85 0.94 0.04 6.68
C ASN A 85 1.66 -0.67 7.82
N ILE A 86 1.42 -0.22 9.06
CA ILE A 86 1.89 -0.88 10.29
C ILE A 86 0.65 -1.34 11.07
N ILE A 87 0.45 -2.66 11.18
CA ILE A 87 -0.82 -3.21 11.65
C ILE A 87 -0.73 -3.57 13.15
N SER A 88 -1.58 -2.96 13.99
CA SER A 88 -1.70 -3.24 15.44
C SER A 88 -0.35 -3.41 16.16
N PHE A 89 0.62 -2.53 15.91
CA PHE A 89 1.99 -2.67 16.41
C PHE A 89 2.28 -1.68 17.54
N PHE A 90 2.56 -2.22 18.73
CA PHE A 90 2.83 -1.45 19.95
C PHE A 90 4.20 -1.84 20.54
N PRO A 91 5.32 -1.53 19.84
CA PRO A 91 6.65 -1.94 20.24
C PRO A 91 7.08 -1.31 21.57
N ASP A 92 8.08 -1.90 22.23
CA ASP A 92 8.84 -1.16 23.25
C ASP A 92 9.72 -0.08 22.60
N LYS A 93 10.45 0.69 23.43
CA LYS A 93 11.22 1.83 22.95
C LYS A 93 12.37 1.42 22.01
N ASP A 94 13.13 0.40 22.38
CA ASP A 94 14.28 -0.04 21.58
C ASP A 94 13.84 -0.55 20.21
N LEU A 95 12.77 -1.35 20.17
CA LEU A 95 12.21 -1.84 18.91
C LEU A 95 11.61 -0.69 18.08
N ALA A 96 10.95 0.29 18.70
CA ALA A 96 10.43 1.46 18.01
C ALA A 96 11.54 2.31 17.35
N ASP A 97 12.65 2.53 18.05
CA ASP A 97 13.82 3.27 17.55
C ASP A 97 14.37 2.60 16.28
N LYS A 98 14.54 1.28 16.35
CA LYS A 98 15.05 0.46 15.25
C LYS A 98 14.08 0.39 14.07
N THR A 99 12.79 0.18 14.32
CA THR A 99 11.77 0.19 13.27
C THR A 99 11.74 1.53 12.54
N ALA A 100 11.74 2.66 13.25
CA ALA A 100 11.77 3.98 12.63
C ALA A 100 13.05 4.20 11.81
N ALA A 101 14.21 3.77 12.30
CA ALA A 101 15.47 3.83 11.56
C ALA A 101 15.46 2.98 10.28
N ASN A 102 14.92 1.75 10.35
CA ASN A 102 14.82 0.85 9.21
C ASN A 102 13.88 1.38 8.11
N LEU A 103 12.73 1.94 8.50
CA LEU A 103 11.81 2.56 7.54
C LEU A 103 12.46 3.79 6.88
N ALA A 104 13.15 4.62 7.66
CA ALA A 104 13.86 5.78 7.12
C ALA A 104 14.98 5.39 6.14
N SER A 105 15.75 4.32 6.43
CA SER A 105 16.81 3.84 5.53
C SER A 105 16.27 3.30 4.20
N LEU A 106 15.03 2.82 4.19
CA LEU A 106 14.29 2.42 2.98
C LEU A 106 13.69 3.60 2.21
N GLY A 107 13.85 4.83 2.70
CA GLY A 107 13.26 6.02 2.10
C GLY A 107 11.76 6.16 2.34
N VAL A 108 11.17 5.44 3.30
CA VAL A 108 9.78 5.63 3.70
C VAL A 108 9.59 7.04 4.25
N ASN A 109 8.54 7.73 3.81
CA ASN A 109 8.18 9.06 4.31
C ASN A 109 6.73 9.15 4.80
N MET A 110 6.00 8.03 4.83
CA MET A 110 4.67 7.96 5.43
C MET A 110 4.44 6.60 6.08
N VAL A 111 3.76 6.57 7.22
CA VAL A 111 3.25 5.36 7.84
C VAL A 111 1.74 5.51 7.99
N ARG A 112 1.00 4.45 7.69
CA ARG A 112 -0.42 4.32 8.03
C ARG A 112 -0.54 3.32 9.17
N PRO A 113 -0.65 3.76 10.44
CA PRO A 113 -1.05 2.87 11.51
C PRO A 113 -2.43 2.30 11.16
N HIS A 114 -2.59 1.00 11.35
CA HIS A 114 -3.76 0.31 10.82
C HIS A 114 -4.24 -0.80 11.76
N HIS A 115 -5.54 -1.11 11.69
CA HIS A 115 -6.26 -2.04 12.57
C HIS A 115 -6.02 -1.86 14.09
N CYS A 116 -5.56 -0.69 14.56
CA CYS A 116 -5.21 -0.44 15.96
C CYS A 116 -6.40 -0.52 16.94
N MET A 117 -7.64 -0.56 16.43
CA MET A 117 -8.85 -0.81 17.24
C MET A 117 -9.34 -2.25 17.16
N ARG A 118 -8.75 -3.15 16.37
CA ARG A 118 -9.10 -4.58 16.37
C ARG A 118 -8.52 -5.24 17.63
N PRO A 119 -9.25 -6.12 18.34
CA PRO A 119 -8.68 -6.89 19.45
C PRO A 119 -7.72 -7.99 18.96
N SER A 120 -6.53 -7.61 18.51
CA SER A 120 -5.59 -8.43 17.71
C SER A 120 -4.73 -9.40 18.53
N ARG A 121 -5.35 -10.26 19.34
CA ARG A 121 -4.65 -11.25 20.18
C ARG A 121 -3.87 -12.31 19.37
N ASP A 122 -4.27 -12.52 18.13
CA ASP A 122 -3.59 -13.37 17.14
C ASP A 122 -2.29 -12.76 16.59
N TRP A 123 -2.13 -11.43 16.66
CA TRP A 123 -0.93 -10.72 16.21
C TRP A 123 -0.05 -10.23 17.36
N ASN A 124 -0.66 -10.02 18.53
CA ASN A 124 0.00 -9.65 19.77
C ASN A 124 -0.40 -10.64 20.86
N SER A 125 0.36 -11.73 20.96
CA SER A 125 0.10 -12.79 21.94
C SER A 125 0.43 -12.38 23.38
N GLN A 126 1.17 -11.28 23.56
CA GLN A 126 1.56 -10.72 24.86
C GLN A 126 1.45 -9.19 24.83
N GLY A 127 1.09 -8.59 25.97
CA GLY A 127 0.97 -7.13 26.11
C GLY A 127 -0.28 -6.54 25.44
N SER A 128 -0.17 -5.29 25.00
CA SER A 128 -1.25 -4.56 24.34
C SER A 128 -1.59 -5.17 22.98
N PHE A 129 -2.87 -5.43 22.76
CA PHE A 129 -3.39 -6.06 21.54
C PHE A 129 -4.29 -5.12 20.71
N ALA A 130 -4.63 -3.95 21.26
CA ALA A 130 -5.38 -2.85 20.64
C ALA A 130 -5.10 -1.55 21.41
N LEU A 131 -5.58 -0.41 20.90
CA LEU A 131 -5.59 0.88 21.62
C LEU A 131 -6.72 0.98 22.66
N SER A 132 -7.64 0.01 22.68
CA SER A 132 -8.73 -0.14 23.66
C SER A 132 -8.54 -1.42 24.46
N LYS A 133 -8.96 -1.42 25.73
CA LYS A 133 -8.81 -2.56 26.65
C LYS A 133 -9.79 -3.69 26.36
N TYR A 134 -10.94 -3.40 25.75
CA TYR A 134 -11.99 -4.38 25.48
C TYR A 134 -12.38 -5.22 26.70
N ASN A 135 -12.88 -4.54 27.73
CA ASN A 135 -13.28 -5.12 29.02
C ASN A 135 -14.80 -5.03 29.25
N GLY A 136 -15.58 -5.29 28.20
CA GLY A 136 -17.03 -5.15 28.18
C GLY A 136 -17.50 -3.83 27.59
N SER A 137 -16.58 -2.89 27.36
CA SER A 137 -16.75 -1.70 26.53
C SER A 137 -15.50 -1.44 25.66
N SER A 138 -15.70 -0.98 24.43
CA SER A 138 -14.64 -0.50 23.53
C SER A 138 -14.15 0.91 23.85
N ARG A 139 -14.74 1.59 24.84
CA ARG A 139 -14.48 2.99 25.21
C ARG A 139 -13.28 3.17 26.13
N GLU A 140 -12.95 2.16 26.92
CA GLU A 140 -11.81 2.26 27.85
C GLU A 140 -10.49 2.06 27.09
N MET A 141 -9.68 3.13 27.00
CA MET A 141 -8.41 3.11 26.28
C MET A 141 -7.32 2.34 27.04
N ASP A 142 -6.47 1.61 26.32
CA ASP A 142 -5.26 0.99 26.86
C ASP A 142 -4.11 2.02 26.86
N LEU A 143 -3.88 2.67 28.02
CA LEU A 143 -2.88 3.72 28.15
C LEU A 143 -1.43 3.22 27.92
N ASP A 144 -1.14 1.95 28.16
CA ASP A 144 0.18 1.38 27.86
C ASP A 144 0.37 1.23 26.35
N ALA A 145 -0.67 0.77 25.64
CA ALA A 145 -0.69 0.74 24.17
C ALA A 145 -0.47 2.13 23.59
N TRP A 146 -1.16 3.14 24.13
CA TRP A 146 -1.02 4.53 23.71
C TRP A 146 0.37 5.11 24.00
N VAL A 147 1.00 4.79 25.13
CA VAL A 147 2.38 5.22 25.41
C VAL A 147 3.37 4.63 24.40
N ARG A 148 3.17 3.39 23.98
CA ARG A 148 3.99 2.71 22.96
C ARG A 148 3.75 3.29 21.56
N PHE A 149 2.48 3.51 21.22
CA PHE A 149 2.05 4.17 19.99
C PHE A 149 2.65 5.58 19.88
N ASP A 150 2.57 6.38 20.95
CA ASP A 150 3.16 7.72 21.02
C ASP A 150 4.67 7.70 20.81
N TYR A 151 5.38 6.75 21.44
CA TYR A 151 6.82 6.66 21.29
C TYR A 151 7.22 6.31 19.86
N LEU A 152 6.58 5.29 19.26
CA LEU A 152 6.83 4.93 17.86
C LEU A 152 6.60 6.14 16.93
N ASN A 153 5.48 6.83 17.08
CA ASN A 153 5.14 7.98 16.24
C ASN A 153 6.12 9.15 16.41
N ALA A 154 6.60 9.40 17.62
CA ALA A 154 7.64 10.40 17.86
C ALA A 154 8.96 10.02 17.18
N LYS A 155 9.33 8.74 17.14
CA LYS A 155 10.52 8.27 16.43
C LYS A 155 10.36 8.31 14.91
N LEU A 156 9.18 8.02 14.39
CA LEU A 156 8.84 8.27 12.98
C LEU A 156 8.94 9.76 12.65
N ARG A 157 8.50 10.65 13.56
CA ARG A 157 8.60 12.11 13.40
C ARG A 157 10.04 12.58 13.30
N GLU A 158 10.92 12.09 14.18
CA GLU A 158 12.36 12.40 14.15
C GLU A 158 13.02 12.02 12.81
N LYS A 159 12.41 11.12 12.04
CA LYS A 159 12.87 10.71 10.70
C LYS A 159 12.16 11.41 9.54
N GLY A 160 11.23 12.34 9.81
CA GLY A 160 10.47 13.02 8.76
C GLY A 160 9.37 12.17 8.13
N ILE A 161 8.84 11.17 8.86
CA ILE A 161 7.79 10.27 8.39
C ILE A 161 6.43 10.78 8.84
N TYR A 162 5.56 11.10 7.86
CA TYR A 162 4.17 11.50 8.06
C TYR A 162 3.29 10.32 8.52
N LEU A 163 2.12 10.64 9.07
CA LEU A 163 1.09 9.69 9.48
C LEU A 163 -0.18 9.89 8.66
N SER A 164 -0.73 8.79 8.13
CA SER A 164 -2.13 8.70 7.70
C SER A 164 -2.89 7.91 8.78
N LEU A 165 -3.76 8.58 9.53
CA LEU A 165 -4.50 7.97 10.64
C LEU A 165 -5.91 7.58 10.17
N ALA A 166 -6.55 6.64 10.87
CA ALA A 166 -7.98 6.38 10.71
C ALA A 166 -8.70 6.46 12.06
N VAL A 167 -9.96 6.89 12.03
CA VAL A 167 -10.85 6.88 13.21
C VAL A 167 -11.37 5.46 13.45
N TRP A 168 -11.80 4.78 12.39
CA TRP A 168 -12.27 3.40 12.47
C TRP A 168 -11.24 2.43 11.90
N TRP A 169 -10.47 1.81 12.80
CA TRP A 169 -9.46 0.79 12.49
C TRP A 169 -9.95 -0.63 12.80
N THR A 170 -11.07 -1.07 12.23
CA THR A 170 -11.65 -2.39 12.58
C THR A 170 -12.05 -2.48 14.04
N ARG A 171 -12.76 -1.46 14.52
CA ARG A 171 -13.31 -1.46 15.89
C ARG A 171 -14.31 -2.60 16.05
N ASN A 172 -14.22 -3.32 17.18
CA ASN A 172 -15.29 -4.17 17.65
C ASN A 172 -16.15 -3.36 18.63
N TYR A 173 -17.48 -3.39 18.48
CA TYR A 173 -18.36 -2.81 19.51
C TYR A 173 -18.59 -3.85 20.61
N GLU A 174 -18.73 -3.43 21.85
CA GLU A 174 -19.04 -4.29 23.00
C GLU A 174 -20.37 -3.91 23.64
N PRO A 175 -21.08 -4.85 24.31
CA PRO A 175 -22.42 -4.57 24.83
C PRO A 175 -22.48 -3.36 25.78
N GLY A 176 -21.43 -3.12 26.58
CA GLY A 176 -21.36 -1.98 27.50
C GLY A 176 -21.19 -0.63 26.80
N ASP A 177 -20.91 -0.60 25.49
CA ASP A 177 -20.84 0.63 24.71
C ASP A 177 -22.20 1.35 24.64
N VAL A 178 -23.29 0.66 24.95
CA VAL A 178 -24.63 1.25 25.10
C VAL A 178 -24.64 2.48 26.03
N GLY A 179 -23.74 2.52 27.00
CA GLY A 179 -23.56 3.63 27.93
C GLY A 179 -23.08 4.95 27.30
N ILE A 180 -22.73 4.98 26.00
CA ILE A 180 -22.41 6.24 25.29
C ILE A 180 -23.65 7.14 25.14
N LYS A 181 -24.84 6.54 25.04
CA LYS A 181 -26.12 7.25 24.88
C LYS A 181 -27.26 6.42 25.46
N LYS A 182 -27.90 6.95 26.49
CA LYS A 182 -29.10 6.38 27.09
C LYS A 182 -30.33 6.71 26.23
N VAL A 183 -31.14 5.71 25.90
CA VAL A 183 -32.46 5.89 25.27
C VAL A 183 -33.56 5.37 26.19
N SER A 184 -33.53 4.08 26.54
CA SER A 184 -34.38 3.45 27.56
C SER A 184 -33.76 2.12 27.99
N ASP A 185 -34.18 1.54 29.12
CA ASP A 185 -33.66 0.22 29.54
C ASP A 185 -33.94 -0.89 28.53
N ALA A 186 -35.12 -0.85 27.89
CA ALA A 186 -35.51 -1.82 26.88
C ALA A 186 -34.67 -1.68 25.61
N ASP A 187 -34.51 -0.45 25.10
CA ASP A 187 -33.69 -0.17 23.93
C ASP A 187 -32.22 -0.52 24.18
N ASP A 188 -31.68 -0.13 25.35
CA ASP A 188 -30.30 -0.43 25.72
C ASP A 188 -30.04 -1.94 25.76
N LYS A 189 -30.99 -2.71 26.29
CA LYS A 189 -30.93 -4.18 26.29
C LYS A 189 -30.95 -4.73 24.86
N SER A 190 -31.86 -4.24 24.01
CA SER A 190 -31.96 -4.68 22.61
C SER A 190 -30.68 -4.37 21.81
N TRP A 191 -30.11 -3.18 21.99
CA TRP A 191 -28.85 -2.79 21.36
C TRP A 191 -27.70 -3.70 21.84
N SER A 192 -27.60 -3.91 23.16
CA SER A 192 -26.58 -4.78 23.77
C SER A 192 -26.66 -6.22 23.26
N ASP A 193 -27.88 -6.77 23.15
CA ASP A 193 -28.09 -8.13 22.66
C ASP A 193 -27.80 -8.24 21.16
N ALA A 194 -28.12 -7.22 20.36
CA ALA A 194 -27.76 -7.15 18.95
C ALA A 194 -26.23 -7.10 18.73
N VAL A 195 -25.49 -6.40 19.58
CA VAL A 195 -24.01 -6.41 19.56
C VAL A 195 -23.46 -7.78 19.94
N LYS A 196 -24.02 -8.46 20.95
CA LYS A 196 -23.62 -9.83 21.29
C LYS A 196 -23.84 -10.79 20.12
N GLU A 197 -25.00 -10.70 19.47
CA GLU A 197 -25.31 -11.49 18.27
C GLU A 197 -24.29 -11.22 17.15
N LEU A 198 -24.03 -9.95 16.83
CA LEU A 198 -23.05 -9.57 15.81
C LEU A 198 -21.64 -10.12 16.14
N ASN A 199 -21.26 -10.11 17.41
CA ASN A 199 -19.96 -10.62 17.86
C ASN A 199 -19.87 -12.15 17.90
N SER A 200 -21.01 -12.86 17.90
CA SER A 200 -21.02 -14.32 17.81
C SER A 200 -20.94 -14.85 16.38
N TRP A 201 -21.07 -13.97 15.38
CA TRP A 201 -20.95 -14.36 13.97
C TRP A 201 -19.49 -14.59 13.57
N HIS A 202 -19.29 -15.42 12.56
CA HIS A 202 -17.99 -15.51 11.90
C HIS A 202 -17.57 -14.13 11.39
N TRP A 203 -16.29 -13.77 11.54
CA TRP A 203 -15.81 -12.40 11.30
C TRP A 203 -16.11 -11.90 9.88
N GLN A 204 -16.00 -12.77 8.85
CA GLN A 204 -16.31 -12.42 7.45
C GLN A 204 -17.77 -12.00 7.27
N LYS A 205 -18.69 -12.55 8.06
CA LYS A 205 -20.11 -12.16 8.03
C LYS A 205 -20.36 -10.87 8.80
N ALA A 206 -19.56 -10.60 9.84
CA ALA A 206 -19.81 -9.49 10.76
C ALA A 206 -19.13 -8.18 10.36
N PHE A 207 -18.02 -8.25 9.61
CA PHE A 207 -17.13 -7.11 9.38
C PHE A 207 -17.82 -5.96 8.63
N ASP A 208 -18.43 -6.24 7.50
CA ASP A 208 -19.13 -5.23 6.68
C ASP A 208 -20.37 -4.65 7.39
N PRO A 209 -21.29 -5.46 7.96
CA PRO A 209 -22.37 -4.93 8.78
C PRO A 209 -21.88 -4.03 9.91
N ARG A 210 -20.80 -4.42 10.60
CA ARG A 210 -20.23 -3.66 11.73
C ARG A 210 -19.68 -2.31 11.30
N LYS A 211 -18.99 -2.23 10.15
CA LYS A 211 -18.52 -0.96 9.56
C LYS A 211 -19.67 -0.01 9.31
N LEU A 212 -20.72 -0.52 8.64
CA LEU A 212 -21.83 0.30 8.17
C LEU A 212 -22.63 0.92 9.32
N LEU A 213 -22.65 0.31 10.50
CA LEU A 213 -23.40 0.82 11.67
C LEU A 213 -23.12 2.31 11.92
N ALA A 214 -21.85 2.75 11.80
CA ALA A 214 -21.46 4.13 12.09
C ALA A 214 -22.16 5.19 11.22
N MET A 215 -22.75 4.79 10.10
CA MET A 215 -23.44 5.68 9.16
C MET A 215 -24.94 5.83 9.47
N PHE A 216 -25.53 4.96 10.31
CA PHE A 216 -26.97 4.99 10.59
C PHE A 216 -27.37 4.76 12.05
N ASP A 217 -26.53 4.12 12.88
CA ASP A 217 -26.77 3.94 14.31
C ASP A 217 -26.03 5.03 15.10
N GLU A 218 -26.80 5.79 15.89
CA GLU A 218 -26.28 6.97 16.60
C GLU A 218 -25.24 6.61 17.68
N ARG A 219 -25.38 5.46 18.36
CA ARG A 219 -24.39 5.04 19.37
C ARG A 219 -23.05 4.74 18.73
N THR A 220 -23.04 4.03 17.62
CA THR A 220 -21.80 3.70 16.89
C THR A 220 -21.15 4.92 16.26
N PHE A 221 -21.92 5.89 15.76
CA PHE A 221 -21.37 7.20 15.37
C PHE A 221 -20.65 7.88 16.55
N LEU A 222 -21.33 7.99 17.71
CA LEU A 222 -20.77 8.66 18.90
C LEU A 222 -19.52 7.95 19.44
N LEU A 223 -19.45 6.63 19.39
CA LEU A 223 -18.25 5.87 19.80
C LEU A 223 -17.03 6.19 18.93
N ASN A 224 -17.24 6.39 17.62
CA ASN A 224 -16.18 6.79 16.70
C ASN A 224 -15.79 8.26 16.92
N ALA A 225 -16.76 9.14 17.13
CA ALA A 225 -16.50 10.54 17.46
C ALA A 225 -15.76 10.70 18.81
N GLU A 226 -16.12 9.92 19.84
CA GLU A 226 -15.45 9.90 21.15
C GLU A 226 -13.99 9.49 21.03
N PHE A 227 -13.70 8.47 20.22
CA PHE A 227 -12.34 8.04 19.96
C PHE A 227 -11.53 9.02 19.11
N ALA A 228 -12.14 9.60 18.07
CA ALA A 228 -11.50 10.66 17.31
C ALA A 228 -11.12 11.84 18.23
N LYS A 229 -12.02 12.23 19.15
CA LYS A 229 -11.74 13.26 20.16
C LYS A 229 -10.55 12.86 21.03
N PHE A 230 -10.55 11.65 21.58
CA PHE A 230 -9.44 11.16 22.41
C PHE A 230 -8.12 11.20 21.64
N MET A 231 -8.07 10.61 20.44
CA MET A 231 -6.86 10.54 19.62
C MET A 231 -6.34 11.93 19.25
N LEU A 232 -7.21 12.82 18.74
CA LEU A 232 -6.78 14.12 18.22
C LEU A 232 -6.38 15.11 19.33
N THR A 233 -7.01 15.03 20.49
CA THR A 233 -6.68 15.89 21.65
C THR A 233 -5.57 15.34 22.51
N ARG A 234 -5.21 14.06 22.36
CA ARG A 234 -4.08 13.44 23.07
C ARG A 234 -2.77 14.12 22.65
N VAL A 235 -2.07 14.66 23.65
CA VAL A 235 -0.70 15.14 23.51
C VAL A 235 0.25 13.95 23.54
N ASN A 236 0.98 13.72 22.45
CA ASN A 236 2.08 12.78 22.44
C ASN A 236 3.20 13.33 23.34
N LYS A 237 3.44 12.68 24.47
CA LYS A 237 4.40 13.16 25.49
C LYS A 237 5.85 13.25 25.02
N TYR A 238 6.20 12.59 23.91
CA TYR A 238 7.56 12.57 23.38
C TYR A 238 7.79 13.64 22.31
N SER A 239 6.75 14.03 21.55
CA SER A 239 6.82 15.15 20.60
C SER A 239 6.34 16.48 21.20
N GLY A 240 5.56 16.43 22.28
CA GLY A 240 4.95 17.61 22.92
C GLY A 240 3.74 18.17 22.17
N LEU A 241 3.25 17.49 21.13
CA LEU A 241 2.18 17.97 20.26
C LEU A 241 0.93 17.09 20.40
N ALA A 242 -0.25 17.72 20.34
CA ALA A 242 -1.51 16.99 20.16
C ALA A 242 -1.62 16.49 18.71
N TYR A 243 -2.07 15.25 18.48
CA TYR A 243 -2.16 14.70 17.11
C TYR A 243 -3.00 15.58 16.16
N GLY A 244 -4.08 16.20 16.65
CA GLY A 244 -4.89 17.11 15.84
C GLY A 244 -4.15 18.39 15.39
N LYS A 245 -3.10 18.78 16.10
CA LYS A 245 -2.28 19.96 15.81
C LYS A 245 -0.88 19.61 15.29
N ASP A 246 -0.56 18.33 15.17
CA ASP A 246 0.75 17.88 14.73
C ASP A 246 0.79 17.80 13.19
N PRO A 247 1.67 18.56 12.50
CA PRO A 247 1.82 18.47 11.05
C PRO A 247 2.29 17.09 10.56
N GLN A 248 2.71 16.19 11.46
CA GLN A 248 2.98 14.81 11.13
C GLN A 248 1.72 14.10 10.64
N VAL A 249 0.54 14.43 11.20
CA VAL A 249 -0.74 13.83 10.79
C VAL A 249 -1.18 14.47 9.48
N MET A 250 -0.82 13.81 8.38
CA MET A 250 -1.10 14.27 7.02
C MET A 250 -2.58 14.11 6.65
N SER A 251 -3.21 13.02 7.07
CA SER A 251 -4.62 12.74 6.78
C SER A 251 -5.32 11.99 7.90
N LEU A 252 -6.65 12.11 7.89
CA LEU A 252 -7.54 11.33 8.73
C LEU A 252 -8.63 10.66 7.88
N GLU A 253 -8.64 9.33 7.90
CA GLU A 253 -9.69 8.49 7.34
C GLU A 253 -10.79 8.25 8.38
N PHE A 254 -12.06 8.26 7.96
CA PHE A 254 -13.16 7.98 8.88
C PHE A 254 -13.51 6.50 9.00
N LEU A 255 -13.72 5.79 7.88
CA LEU A 255 -14.08 4.36 7.84
C LEU A 255 -13.21 3.59 6.85
N ASN A 256 -12.44 2.61 7.32
CA ASN A 256 -11.69 1.72 6.43
C ASN A 256 -12.62 0.87 5.55
N GLU A 257 -12.38 0.86 4.23
CA GLU A 257 -13.03 -0.01 3.24
C GLU A 257 -14.55 -0.10 3.42
N CYS A 258 -15.22 1.05 3.34
CA CYS A 258 -16.67 1.13 3.44
C CYS A 258 -17.30 1.70 2.17
N ASP A 259 -18.28 0.96 1.63
CA ASP A 259 -19.24 1.43 0.64
C ASP A 259 -20.64 0.88 0.99
N PRO A 260 -21.61 1.76 1.35
CA PRO A 260 -22.97 1.33 1.67
C PRO A 260 -23.68 0.61 0.50
N GLU A 261 -23.43 1.01 -0.76
CA GLU A 261 -24.07 0.37 -1.92
C GLU A 261 -23.54 -1.06 -2.07
N TYR A 262 -22.23 -1.28 -1.94
CA TYR A 262 -21.64 -2.63 -1.98
C TYR A 262 -22.20 -3.53 -0.89
N ILE A 263 -22.18 -3.07 0.37
CA ILE A 263 -22.57 -3.90 1.52
C ILE A 263 -24.01 -4.39 1.36
N LEU A 264 -24.90 -3.51 0.91
CA LEU A 264 -26.33 -3.78 0.80
C LEU A 264 -26.70 -4.55 -0.49
N VAL A 265 -26.06 -4.25 -1.64
CA VAL A 265 -26.23 -5.01 -2.90
C VAL A 265 -25.74 -6.45 -2.74
N CYS A 266 -24.67 -6.66 -1.97
CA CYS A 266 -24.17 -8.00 -1.62
C CYS A 266 -25.02 -8.73 -0.57
N LYS A 267 -26.16 -8.16 -0.16
CA LYS A 267 -27.12 -8.76 0.78
C LYS A 267 -26.53 -9.12 2.14
N ASN A 268 -25.58 -8.33 2.62
CA ASN A 268 -25.10 -8.46 4.00
C ASN A 268 -26.27 -8.31 4.98
N VAL A 269 -26.37 -9.19 5.97
CA VAL A 269 -27.46 -9.19 6.95
C VAL A 269 -27.05 -8.48 8.23
N PHE A 270 -28.04 -7.97 8.96
CA PHE A 270 -27.85 -7.25 10.22
C PHE A 270 -28.68 -7.93 11.32
N PRO A 271 -28.22 -7.90 12.58
CA PRO A 271 -29.11 -8.18 13.71
C PRO A 271 -30.40 -7.34 13.58
N GLU A 272 -31.54 -7.90 13.99
CA GLU A 272 -32.85 -7.31 13.71
C GLU A 272 -33.01 -5.88 14.24
N TYR A 273 -32.38 -5.57 15.38
CA TYR A 273 -32.31 -4.20 15.90
C TYR A 273 -31.72 -3.22 14.88
N PHE A 274 -30.49 -3.47 14.40
CA PHE A 274 -29.80 -2.59 13.47
C PHE A 274 -30.49 -2.56 12.10
N LYS A 275 -31.10 -3.67 11.68
CA LYS A 275 -31.90 -3.70 10.44
C LYS A 275 -33.07 -2.72 10.52
N LYS A 276 -33.79 -2.67 11.65
CA LYS A 276 -34.90 -1.74 11.85
C LYS A 276 -34.46 -0.29 11.80
N GLU A 277 -33.33 0.05 12.43
CA GLU A 277 -32.76 1.40 12.39
C GLU A 277 -32.42 1.83 10.95
N LEU A 278 -31.76 0.94 10.19
CA LEU A 278 -31.44 1.23 8.78
C LEU A 278 -32.70 1.41 7.91
N VAL A 279 -33.71 0.54 8.09
CA VAL A 279 -35.00 0.67 7.40
C VAL A 279 -35.69 1.98 7.77
N ALA A 280 -35.72 2.36 9.04
CA ALA A 280 -36.33 3.60 9.48
C ALA A 280 -35.68 4.83 8.83
N LYS A 281 -34.34 4.85 8.75
CA LYS A 281 -33.58 5.93 8.10
C LYS A 281 -33.83 5.98 6.58
N LEU A 282 -33.94 4.84 5.91
CA LEU A 282 -34.36 4.78 4.50
C LEU A 282 -35.79 5.30 4.30
N ASP A 283 -36.73 4.85 5.13
CA ASP A 283 -38.13 5.25 5.05
C ASP A 283 -38.30 6.75 5.22
N GLU A 284 -37.57 7.36 6.16
CA GLU A 284 -37.54 8.81 6.35
C GLU A 284 -37.00 9.53 5.11
N PHE A 285 -35.87 9.07 4.57
CA PHE A 285 -35.26 9.63 3.36
C PHE A 285 -36.22 9.58 2.16
N VAL A 286 -36.83 8.42 1.92
CA VAL A 286 -37.75 8.18 0.80
C VAL A 286 -39.04 9.00 0.95
N LYS A 287 -39.60 9.08 2.17
CA LYS A 287 -40.76 9.95 2.45
C LYS A 287 -40.43 11.43 2.20
N GLY A 288 -39.23 11.88 2.57
CA GLY A 288 -38.75 13.24 2.30
C GLY A 288 -38.66 13.58 0.81
N LYS A 289 -38.58 12.56 -0.06
CA LYS A 289 -38.60 12.69 -1.53
C LYS A 289 -40.01 12.52 -2.13
N GLY A 290 -41.05 12.35 -1.30
CA GLY A 290 -42.43 12.11 -1.76
C GLY A 290 -42.68 10.70 -2.29
N ALA A 291 -41.78 9.75 -2.04
CA ALA A 291 -41.90 8.37 -2.48
C ALA A 291 -42.37 7.44 -1.35
N LYS A 292 -42.79 6.22 -1.72
CA LYS A 292 -43.24 5.20 -0.75
C LYS A 292 -42.06 4.32 -0.30
N PRO A 293 -42.00 3.94 1.00
CA PRO A 293 -41.10 2.91 1.51
C PRO A 293 -41.04 1.65 0.64
N PHE A 294 -39.88 1.02 0.57
CA PHE A 294 -39.65 -0.21 -0.17
C PHE A 294 -38.58 -1.08 0.48
N ASP A 295 -38.57 -2.37 0.16
CA ASP A 295 -37.55 -3.30 0.60
C ASP A 295 -36.27 -3.10 -0.22
N PHE A 296 -35.21 -2.61 0.42
CA PHE A 296 -33.93 -2.36 -0.23
C PHE A 296 -33.21 -3.64 -0.70
N TYR A 297 -33.60 -4.83 -0.24
CA TYR A 297 -33.09 -6.10 -0.80
C TYR A 297 -33.86 -6.56 -2.04
N ASN A 298 -35.10 -6.09 -2.22
CA ASN A 298 -36.04 -6.56 -3.23
C ASN A 298 -36.71 -5.38 -3.96
N MET A 299 -35.89 -4.52 -4.57
CA MET A 299 -36.36 -3.39 -5.38
C MET A 299 -37.04 -3.86 -6.67
N GLY A 300 -38.29 -3.47 -6.87
CA GLY A 300 -39.17 -3.92 -7.95
C GLY A 300 -39.13 -3.06 -9.22
N ASN A 301 -38.57 -1.85 -9.20
CA ASN A 301 -38.53 -0.96 -10.36
C ASN A 301 -37.31 -0.01 -10.37
N SER A 302 -37.12 0.71 -11.48
CA SER A 302 -35.98 1.63 -11.69
C SER A 302 -35.99 2.85 -10.78
N GLU A 303 -37.17 3.30 -10.32
CA GLU A 303 -37.31 4.43 -9.40
C GLU A 303 -36.78 4.07 -8.01
N GLN A 304 -37.17 2.92 -7.48
CA GLN A 304 -36.67 2.39 -6.20
C GLN A 304 -35.15 2.21 -6.22
N LYS A 305 -34.62 1.66 -7.32
CA LYS A 305 -33.17 1.51 -7.54
C LYS A 305 -32.43 2.84 -7.50
N LYS A 306 -32.97 3.86 -8.17
CA LYS A 306 -32.42 5.23 -8.15
C LYS A 306 -32.46 5.81 -6.73
N LEU A 307 -33.60 5.72 -6.05
CA LEU A 307 -33.76 6.21 -4.68
C LEU A 307 -32.81 5.51 -3.70
N PHE A 308 -32.55 4.23 -3.90
CA PHE A 308 -31.60 3.47 -3.10
C PHE A 308 -30.15 3.94 -3.29
N SER A 309 -29.69 4.16 -4.53
CA SER A 309 -28.36 4.73 -4.78
C SER A 309 -28.26 6.17 -4.24
N GLU A 310 -29.32 6.98 -4.37
CA GLU A 310 -29.39 8.31 -3.74
C GLU A 310 -29.30 8.22 -2.20
N PHE A 311 -29.94 7.22 -1.59
CA PHE A 311 -29.85 6.95 -0.14
C PHE A 311 -28.43 6.55 0.27
N CYS A 312 -27.75 5.71 -0.50
CA CYS A 312 -26.35 5.33 -0.25
C CYS A 312 -25.42 6.56 -0.30
N SER A 313 -25.58 7.43 -1.30
CA SER A 313 -24.86 8.72 -1.35
C SER A 313 -25.20 9.61 -0.15
N PHE A 314 -26.47 9.67 0.25
CA PHE A 314 -26.89 10.42 1.44
C PHE A 314 -26.20 9.92 2.71
N LEU A 315 -26.10 8.61 2.93
CA LEU A 315 -25.39 8.06 4.09
C LEU A 315 -23.92 8.51 4.13
N ILE A 316 -23.24 8.49 2.98
CA ILE A 316 -21.83 8.96 2.87
C ILE A 316 -21.74 10.44 3.21
N HIS A 317 -22.61 11.28 2.62
CA HIS A 317 -22.61 12.72 2.83
C HIS A 317 -22.95 13.11 4.27
N ASP A 318 -23.99 12.53 4.85
CA ASP A 318 -24.42 12.78 6.24
C ASP A 318 -23.30 12.41 7.22
N PHE A 319 -22.78 11.19 7.12
CA PHE A 319 -21.70 10.71 7.98
C PHE A 319 -20.43 11.57 7.84
N SER A 320 -19.99 11.81 6.60
CA SER A 320 -18.75 12.56 6.34
C SER A 320 -18.86 14.00 6.81
N LYS A 321 -20.02 14.65 6.64
CA LYS A 321 -20.28 16.00 7.14
C LYS A 321 -20.19 16.05 8.66
N ARG A 322 -20.88 15.13 9.35
CA ARG A 322 -20.90 15.07 10.82
C ARG A 322 -19.52 14.75 11.41
N MET A 323 -18.80 13.78 10.85
CA MET A 323 -17.44 13.44 11.28
C MET A 323 -16.46 14.57 10.98
N THR A 324 -16.54 15.21 9.81
CA THR A 324 -15.70 16.38 9.49
C THR A 324 -15.93 17.48 10.51
N GLN A 325 -17.18 17.82 10.82
CA GLN A 325 -17.50 18.81 11.84
C GLN A 325 -16.87 18.44 13.19
N ALA A 326 -17.06 17.20 13.65
CA ALA A 326 -16.52 16.73 14.91
C ALA A 326 -14.99 16.84 14.97
N VAL A 327 -14.26 16.39 13.95
CA VAL A 327 -12.78 16.43 13.97
C VAL A 327 -12.22 17.85 13.86
N ARG A 328 -12.92 18.77 13.18
CA ARG A 328 -12.57 20.20 13.19
C ARG A 328 -12.75 20.80 14.59
N GLU A 329 -13.85 20.48 15.28
CA GLU A 329 -14.09 20.89 16.67
C GLU A 329 -13.03 20.32 17.63
N TYR A 330 -12.49 19.13 17.35
CA TYR A 330 -11.39 18.52 18.12
C TYR A 330 -10.01 19.08 17.74
N GLY A 331 -9.95 20.03 16.81
CA GLY A 331 -8.76 20.76 16.44
C GLY A 331 -7.96 20.18 15.28
N TYR A 332 -8.44 19.17 14.56
CA TYR A 332 -7.75 18.70 13.35
C TYR A 332 -8.16 19.51 12.13
N ASP A 333 -7.21 20.23 11.51
CA ASP A 333 -7.46 21.09 10.36
C ASP A 333 -6.99 20.48 9.02
N GLY A 334 -6.44 19.27 9.06
CA GLY A 334 -5.86 18.60 7.89
C GLY A 334 -6.88 17.89 6.98
N PRO A 335 -6.41 17.32 5.86
CA PRO A 335 -7.18 16.49 4.93
C PRO A 335 -7.97 15.37 5.61
N VAL A 336 -9.23 15.23 5.23
CA VAL A 336 -10.10 14.12 5.67
C VAL A 336 -10.63 13.34 4.48
N ILE A 337 -10.82 12.04 4.66
CA ILE A 337 -11.45 11.16 3.68
C ILE A 337 -12.50 10.26 4.35
N PHE A 338 -13.54 9.91 3.60
CA PHE A 338 -14.56 8.98 4.06
C PHE A 338 -14.00 7.57 4.25
N SER A 339 -13.37 7.02 3.21
CA SER A 339 -12.97 5.61 3.11
C SER A 339 -11.83 5.45 2.10
N ASN A 340 -11.20 4.28 2.04
CA ASN A 340 -10.01 4.01 1.23
C ASN A 340 -10.15 2.91 0.19
N LEU A 341 -11.37 2.58 -0.23
CA LEU A 341 -11.62 1.55 -1.25
C LEU A 341 -12.59 2.05 -2.32
N TRP A 342 -12.28 1.82 -3.59
CA TRP A 342 -13.25 1.97 -4.68
C TRP A 342 -14.07 0.69 -4.85
N GLU A 343 -15.39 0.78 -4.69
CA GLU A 343 -16.31 -0.35 -4.86
C GLU A 343 -17.48 -0.05 -5.81
N SER A 344 -17.92 1.21 -5.93
CA SER A 344 -19.02 1.62 -6.83
C SER A 344 -18.86 3.04 -7.38
N GLU A 345 -19.59 3.37 -8.46
CA GLU A 345 -19.67 4.75 -8.97
C GLU A 345 -20.44 5.67 -8.03
N THR A 346 -21.46 5.14 -7.33
CA THR A 346 -22.25 5.88 -6.34
C THR A 346 -21.35 6.37 -5.21
N ASN A 347 -20.48 5.49 -4.70
CA ASN A 347 -19.52 5.83 -3.66
C ASN A 347 -18.47 6.83 -4.16
N LEU A 348 -17.83 6.58 -5.31
CA LEU A 348 -16.81 7.50 -5.81
C LEU A 348 -17.39 8.89 -6.17
N ASN A 349 -18.61 8.97 -6.70
CA ASN A 349 -19.29 10.24 -6.93
C ASN A 349 -19.55 10.98 -5.61
N ALA A 350 -20.05 10.29 -4.58
CA ALA A 350 -20.24 10.90 -3.27
C ALA A 350 -18.92 11.42 -2.68
N ARG A 351 -17.85 10.61 -2.77
CA ARG A 351 -16.49 10.94 -2.34
C ARG A 351 -15.84 12.07 -3.13
N SER A 352 -16.29 12.32 -4.36
CA SER A 352 -15.85 13.50 -5.14
C SER A 352 -16.18 14.82 -4.45
N ILE A 353 -17.18 14.82 -3.57
CA ILE A 353 -17.63 15.99 -2.80
C ILE A 353 -17.04 15.98 -1.39
N THR A 354 -17.03 14.83 -0.71
CA THR A 354 -16.67 14.75 0.71
C THR A 354 -15.16 14.69 0.98
N ASP A 355 -14.40 14.03 0.11
CA ASP A 355 -13.02 13.67 0.42
C ASP A 355 -12.05 14.77 -0.03
N SER A 356 -11.01 15.01 0.78
CA SER A 356 -9.95 15.98 0.44
C SER A 356 -9.05 15.46 -0.69
N TYR A 357 -8.78 14.16 -0.69
CA TYR A 357 -8.07 13.40 -1.72
C TYR A 357 -8.73 12.03 -1.87
N ILE A 358 -8.46 11.29 -2.93
CA ILE A 358 -8.99 9.93 -3.09
C ILE A 358 -7.96 8.91 -2.68
N GLU A 359 -8.41 7.98 -1.84
CA GLU A 359 -7.67 6.79 -1.46
C GLU A 359 -8.38 5.54 -1.99
N ASP A 360 -7.59 4.60 -2.51
CA ASP A 360 -8.04 3.29 -3.01
C ASP A 360 -7.03 2.19 -2.60
N HIS A 361 -7.40 0.92 -2.79
CA HIS A 361 -6.56 -0.25 -2.51
C HIS A 361 -6.11 -0.95 -3.79
N CYS A 362 -5.02 -1.69 -3.73
CA CYS A 362 -4.54 -2.47 -4.85
C CYS A 362 -3.79 -3.74 -4.43
N TYR A 363 -4.42 -4.89 -4.66
CA TYR A 363 -3.74 -6.19 -4.65
C TYR A 363 -3.84 -6.79 -6.05
N GLY A 364 -2.71 -7.00 -6.70
CA GLY A 364 -2.68 -7.35 -8.12
C GLY A 364 -1.55 -8.28 -8.50
N ASN A 365 -1.68 -8.89 -9.68
CA ASN A 365 -0.61 -9.66 -10.27
C ASN A 365 0.68 -8.80 -10.33
N PRO A 366 1.79 -9.24 -9.70
CA PRO A 366 3.01 -8.45 -9.63
C PRO A 366 3.76 -8.39 -10.98
N PHE A 367 3.24 -9.03 -12.02
CA PHE A 367 3.82 -9.12 -13.36
C PHE A 367 2.98 -8.37 -14.41
N PRO A 368 2.94 -7.03 -14.39
CA PRO A 368 2.05 -6.22 -15.23
C PRO A 368 2.30 -6.36 -16.74
N VAL A 369 3.46 -6.87 -17.16
CA VAL A 369 3.80 -7.17 -18.57
C VAL A 369 3.09 -8.41 -19.11
N GLU A 370 2.31 -9.13 -18.30
CA GLU A 370 1.60 -10.33 -18.74
C GLU A 370 0.46 -10.00 -19.72
N LYS A 371 -0.30 -8.94 -19.44
CA LYS A 371 -1.48 -8.51 -20.20
C LYS A 371 -1.71 -6.99 -20.13
N LYS A 372 -2.55 -6.46 -21.02
CA LYS A 372 -2.94 -5.03 -21.03
C LYS A 372 -3.89 -4.66 -19.89
N ASP A 373 -4.74 -5.59 -19.49
CA ASP A 373 -5.61 -5.52 -18.30
C ASP A 373 -4.81 -5.83 -17.03
N ASP A 374 -3.93 -4.90 -16.66
CA ASP A 374 -3.07 -5.00 -15.48
C ASP A 374 -3.65 -4.29 -14.27
N LEU A 375 -2.92 -4.30 -13.15
CA LEU A 375 -3.37 -3.65 -11.91
C LEU A 375 -3.62 -2.14 -12.11
N PHE A 376 -2.85 -1.47 -12.97
CA PHE A 376 -3.03 -0.04 -13.24
C PHE A 376 -4.36 0.22 -13.94
N PHE A 377 -4.82 -0.70 -14.81
CA PHE A 377 -6.13 -0.60 -15.44
C PHE A 377 -7.22 -0.57 -14.38
N SER A 378 -7.13 -1.47 -13.39
CA SER A 378 -8.11 -1.53 -12.29
C SER A 378 -8.17 -0.22 -11.50
N LYS A 379 -7.04 0.47 -11.32
CA LYS A 379 -6.97 1.72 -10.54
C LYS A 379 -7.51 2.94 -11.26
N THR A 380 -7.62 2.91 -12.59
CA THR A 380 -8.30 3.98 -13.36
C THR A 380 -9.74 4.23 -12.90
N LYS A 381 -10.36 3.23 -12.25
CA LYS A 381 -11.72 3.30 -11.73
C LYS A 381 -11.87 4.24 -10.53
N GLY A 382 -10.82 4.40 -9.73
CA GLY A 382 -10.82 5.17 -8.48
C GLY A 382 -10.21 6.58 -8.59
N ILE A 383 -9.55 6.93 -9.71
CA ILE A 383 -8.84 8.21 -9.83
C ILE A 383 -9.81 9.31 -10.25
N LEU A 384 -9.90 10.41 -9.48
CA LEU A 384 -10.72 11.58 -9.81
C LEU A 384 -9.89 12.77 -10.28
N LYS A 385 -10.43 13.48 -11.28
CA LYS A 385 -9.95 14.80 -11.68
C LYS A 385 -10.13 15.80 -10.55
N GLY A 386 -9.11 16.61 -10.32
CA GLY A 386 -9.09 17.68 -9.31
C GLY A 386 -8.78 17.22 -7.89
N LYS A 387 -8.44 15.95 -7.68
CA LYS A 387 -8.03 15.43 -6.37
C LYS A 387 -6.71 14.66 -6.44
N PRO A 388 -5.83 14.78 -5.43
CA PRO A 388 -4.73 13.84 -5.28
C PRO A 388 -5.24 12.41 -5.15
N PHE A 389 -4.45 11.44 -5.61
CA PHE A 389 -4.78 10.01 -5.52
C PHE A 389 -3.68 9.26 -4.78
N ILE A 390 -4.05 8.50 -3.75
CA ILE A 390 -3.14 7.64 -2.99
C ILE A 390 -3.65 6.21 -3.07
N VAL A 391 -2.75 5.24 -3.27
CA VAL A 391 -3.08 3.84 -2.96
C VAL A 391 -2.75 3.59 -1.50
N GLY A 392 -3.77 3.45 -0.65
CA GLY A 392 -3.68 3.33 0.80
C GLY A 392 -3.24 1.97 1.32
N GLU A 393 -3.36 0.96 0.45
CA GLU A 393 -2.92 -0.42 0.67
C GLU A 393 -2.52 -1.04 -0.67
N MET A 394 -1.24 -1.37 -0.83
CA MET A 394 -0.66 -1.93 -2.05
C MET A 394 0.17 -3.18 -1.75
N ASN A 395 -0.10 -4.28 -2.45
CA ASN A 395 0.84 -5.40 -2.57
C ASN A 395 0.53 -6.28 -3.80
N MET A 396 1.24 -7.41 -3.92
CA MET A 396 0.91 -8.48 -4.85
C MET A 396 -0.46 -9.12 -4.52
N SER A 397 -0.95 -9.91 -5.46
CA SER A 397 -2.26 -10.58 -5.44
C SER A 397 -2.53 -11.35 -4.15
N GLU A 398 -3.75 -11.27 -3.60
CA GLU A 398 -4.16 -12.08 -2.45
C GLU A 398 -4.41 -13.57 -2.78
N ASP A 399 -4.58 -13.88 -4.07
CA ASP A 399 -4.70 -15.25 -4.55
C ASP A 399 -3.37 -16.00 -4.35
N GLN A 400 -3.38 -16.98 -3.43
CA GLN A 400 -2.23 -17.80 -3.07
C GLN A 400 -1.59 -18.52 -4.26
N LYS A 401 -2.40 -18.90 -5.26
CA LYS A 401 -1.90 -19.51 -6.49
C LYS A 401 -1.07 -18.49 -7.28
N VAL A 402 -1.60 -17.28 -7.46
CA VAL A 402 -0.88 -16.20 -8.16
C VAL A 402 0.38 -15.80 -7.39
N ILE A 403 0.32 -15.70 -6.07
CA ILE A 403 1.50 -15.41 -5.24
C ILE A 403 2.61 -16.42 -5.52
N LYS A 404 2.29 -17.72 -5.45
CA LYS A 404 3.26 -18.79 -5.66
C LYS A 404 3.80 -18.80 -7.09
N GLU A 405 2.93 -18.70 -8.08
CA GLU A 405 3.32 -18.72 -9.51
C GLU A 405 4.15 -17.51 -9.91
N LYS A 406 3.90 -16.34 -9.30
CA LYS A 406 4.57 -15.09 -9.64
C LYS A 406 5.67 -14.70 -8.65
N ALA A 407 5.93 -15.50 -7.62
CA ALA A 407 6.99 -15.26 -6.66
C ALA A 407 8.35 -14.96 -7.32
N PRO A 408 8.81 -15.70 -8.36
CA PRO A 408 10.11 -15.46 -9.01
C PRO A 408 10.22 -14.11 -9.74
N VAL A 409 9.10 -13.54 -10.20
CA VAL A 409 9.08 -12.33 -11.03
C VAL A 409 8.61 -11.08 -10.26
N ARG A 410 8.35 -11.23 -8.97
CA ARG A 410 7.67 -10.20 -8.16
C ARG A 410 8.49 -8.94 -7.92
N SER A 411 9.81 -8.99 -8.12
CA SER A 411 10.67 -7.79 -8.06
C SER A 411 10.30 -6.74 -9.12
N MET A 412 9.50 -7.09 -10.13
CA MET A 412 8.92 -6.13 -11.07
C MET A 412 7.96 -5.15 -10.42
N LEU A 413 7.19 -5.57 -9.39
CA LEU A 413 6.09 -4.76 -8.87
C LEU A 413 6.55 -3.41 -8.31
N PRO A 414 7.59 -3.31 -7.45
CA PRO A 414 8.06 -2.01 -6.97
C PRO A 414 8.48 -1.06 -8.11
N LEU A 415 9.18 -1.56 -9.14
CA LEU A 415 9.57 -0.76 -10.30
C LEU A 415 8.34 -0.29 -11.08
N ALA A 416 7.40 -1.19 -11.36
CA ALA A 416 6.17 -0.86 -12.07
C ALA A 416 5.32 0.18 -11.33
N ILE A 417 5.16 0.03 -10.00
CA ILE A 417 4.44 0.99 -9.17
C ILE A 417 5.14 2.35 -9.19
N SER A 418 6.47 2.40 -9.08
CA SER A 418 7.18 3.68 -9.14
C SER A 418 7.02 4.39 -10.49
N ALA A 419 7.09 3.65 -11.60
CA ALA A 419 7.04 4.21 -12.95
C ALA A 419 5.60 4.60 -13.33
N TYR A 420 4.66 3.67 -13.30
CA TYR A 420 3.27 3.94 -13.69
C TYR A 420 2.53 4.77 -12.65
N GLY A 421 2.85 4.66 -11.35
CA GLY A 421 2.32 5.58 -10.35
C GLY A 421 2.74 7.02 -10.64
N SER A 422 3.98 7.24 -11.09
CA SER A 422 4.44 8.57 -11.53
C SER A 422 3.74 9.02 -12.82
N LEU A 423 3.59 8.13 -13.82
CA LEU A 423 2.85 8.43 -15.06
C LEU A 423 1.40 8.84 -14.80
N GLN A 424 0.73 8.10 -13.91
CA GLN A 424 -0.64 8.36 -13.45
C GLN A 424 -0.73 9.53 -12.47
N ASP A 425 0.41 10.10 -12.08
CA ASP A 425 0.52 11.26 -11.22
C ASP A 425 -0.03 11.02 -9.80
N TRP A 426 0.06 9.77 -9.32
CA TRP A 426 -0.31 9.38 -7.96
C TRP A 426 0.48 10.21 -6.94
N ALA A 427 -0.22 10.66 -5.90
CA ALA A 427 0.38 11.38 -4.79
C ALA A 427 1.03 10.45 -3.77
N GLY A 428 0.67 9.16 -3.74
CA GLY A 428 1.22 8.25 -2.76
C GLY A 428 0.91 6.78 -3.00
N VAL A 429 1.76 5.92 -2.44
CA VAL A 429 1.53 4.48 -2.32
C VAL A 429 1.91 4.04 -0.92
N THR A 430 1.05 3.26 -0.28
CA THR A 430 1.27 2.68 1.04
C THR A 430 1.31 1.17 0.92
N TRP A 431 2.46 0.56 1.16
CA TRP A 431 2.64 -0.88 0.99
C TRP A 431 2.04 -1.64 2.17
N PHE A 432 1.07 -2.50 1.87
CA PHE A 432 0.39 -3.33 2.85
C PHE A 432 1.06 -4.71 2.91
N ALA A 433 1.55 -5.19 4.03
CA ALA A 433 1.87 -4.43 5.23
C ALA A 433 3.31 -4.69 5.63
N TRP A 434 3.91 -3.68 6.29
CA TRP A 434 5.22 -3.82 6.91
C TRP A 434 5.23 -5.03 7.86
N ASN A 435 4.24 -5.11 8.75
CA ASN A 435 4.08 -6.17 9.76
C ASN A 435 2.66 -6.26 10.31
N HIS A 436 2.32 -7.40 10.92
CA HIS A 436 1.14 -7.60 11.76
C HIS A 436 1.52 -7.86 13.22
N GLY A 437 1.29 -6.86 14.08
CA GLY A 437 1.71 -6.90 15.48
C GLY A 437 3.22 -7.12 15.64
N SER A 438 3.65 -7.55 16.81
CA SER A 438 5.06 -7.87 17.07
C SER A 438 5.46 -9.30 16.66
N ARG A 439 4.51 -10.12 16.20
CA ARG A 439 4.74 -11.56 15.95
C ARG A 439 5.85 -11.82 14.93
N ASP A 440 5.99 -10.96 13.92
CA ASP A 440 6.91 -11.18 12.79
C ASP A 440 8.12 -10.23 12.78
N VAL A 441 8.25 -9.34 13.77
CA VAL A 441 9.35 -8.36 13.85
C VAL A 441 10.42 -8.83 14.84
N GLY A 442 11.68 -8.83 14.42
CA GLY A 442 12.86 -9.16 15.23
C GLY A 442 13.31 -8.01 16.10
N ALA A 443 14.23 -8.29 17.04
CA ALA A 443 14.76 -7.28 17.97
C ALA A 443 15.60 -6.18 17.30
N ASP A 444 15.93 -6.33 16.02
CA ASP A 444 16.62 -5.36 15.17
C ASP A 444 15.64 -4.48 14.37
N GLY A 445 14.33 -4.65 14.55
CA GLY A 445 13.28 -3.93 13.83
C GLY A 445 13.03 -4.40 12.39
N TRP A 446 13.69 -5.48 11.93
CA TRP A 446 13.42 -6.14 10.66
C TRP A 446 12.49 -7.35 10.85
N GLY A 447 12.15 -8.06 9.77
CA GLY A 447 11.45 -9.35 9.90
C GLY A 447 12.29 -10.37 10.68
N LYS A 448 11.67 -11.14 11.59
CA LYS A 448 12.34 -12.19 12.40
C LYS A 448 13.14 -13.17 11.55
N THR A 449 12.62 -13.48 10.38
CA THR A 449 13.27 -14.31 9.37
C THR A 449 13.58 -13.43 8.18
N LYS A 450 14.83 -13.46 7.72
CA LYS A 450 15.21 -12.94 6.41
C LYS A 450 14.65 -13.90 5.36
N SER A 451 13.39 -13.71 5.02
CA SER A 451 12.70 -14.52 4.03
C SER A 451 13.01 -14.03 2.63
N ARG A 452 13.02 -14.96 1.68
CA ARG A 452 12.94 -14.65 0.26
C ARG A 452 11.64 -15.17 -0.36
N GLU A 453 10.71 -15.61 0.50
CA GLU A 453 9.35 -15.95 0.13
C GLU A 453 8.47 -14.69 0.06
N PRO A 454 7.50 -14.65 -0.85
CA PRO A 454 6.53 -13.57 -0.93
C PRO A 454 5.69 -13.47 0.35
N SER A 455 5.41 -12.25 0.80
CA SER A 455 4.47 -12.02 1.91
C SER A 455 3.69 -10.73 1.73
N ILE A 456 2.36 -10.84 1.87
CA ILE A 456 1.45 -9.68 1.87
C ILE A 456 1.36 -9.04 3.27
N GLY A 457 1.63 -9.80 4.33
CA GLY A 457 1.47 -9.31 5.72
C GLY A 457 2.77 -9.01 6.47
N THR A 458 3.91 -9.30 5.87
CA THR A 458 5.25 -9.25 6.50
C THR A 458 6.29 -8.75 5.51
N LEU A 459 6.07 -7.58 4.91
CA LEU A 459 7.00 -6.97 3.95
C LEU A 459 8.38 -6.75 4.56
N CYS A 460 8.48 -6.52 5.87
CA CYS A 460 9.76 -6.42 6.59
C CYS A 460 10.63 -7.69 6.48
N GLY A 461 10.01 -8.82 6.13
CA GLY A 461 10.65 -10.11 5.88
C GLY A 461 10.92 -10.41 4.41
N ASP A 462 10.24 -9.79 3.44
CA ASP A 462 10.36 -10.11 2.00
C ASP A 462 11.62 -9.45 1.39
N GLY A 463 12.71 -10.21 1.33
CA GLY A 463 13.98 -9.75 0.79
C GLY A 463 13.92 -9.24 -0.65
N VAL A 464 13.14 -9.88 -1.53
CA VAL A 464 13.09 -9.54 -2.97
C VAL A 464 12.45 -8.19 -3.19
N PHE A 465 11.37 -7.90 -2.47
CA PHE A 465 10.75 -6.57 -2.49
C PHE A 465 11.67 -5.53 -1.89
N LEU A 466 12.20 -5.85 -0.70
CA LEU A 466 13.04 -4.91 0.02
C LEU A 466 14.20 -4.50 -0.86
N ASP A 467 14.94 -5.41 -1.49
CA ASP A 467 16.13 -5.14 -2.32
C ASP A 467 15.96 -4.03 -3.39
N HIS A 468 14.74 -3.70 -3.82
CA HIS A 468 14.46 -2.60 -4.75
C HIS A 468 13.73 -1.39 -4.13
N PHE A 469 13.24 -1.52 -2.90
CA PHE A 469 12.33 -0.57 -2.25
C PHE A 469 12.88 0.87 -2.13
N ARG A 470 14.17 1.04 -1.78
CA ARG A 470 14.79 2.39 -1.70
C ARG A 470 14.96 3.00 -3.09
N THR A 471 15.52 2.27 -4.05
CA THR A 471 15.70 2.76 -5.43
C THR A 471 14.36 3.16 -6.08
N THR A 472 13.34 2.32 -5.97
CA THR A 472 12.00 2.58 -6.55
C THR A 472 11.23 3.66 -5.80
N GLY A 473 11.40 3.73 -4.47
CA GLY A 473 10.88 4.84 -3.67
C GLY A 473 11.50 6.20 -4.04
N ILE A 474 12.80 6.24 -4.38
CA ILE A 474 13.45 7.47 -4.89
C ILE A 474 12.83 7.91 -6.22
N ILE A 475 12.63 6.97 -7.16
CA ILE A 475 11.99 7.26 -8.46
C ILE A 475 10.64 7.96 -8.24
N PHE A 476 9.79 7.36 -7.41
CA PHE A 476 8.42 7.84 -7.18
C PHE A 476 8.40 9.16 -6.41
N LYS A 477 9.08 9.23 -5.25
CA LYS A 477 9.01 10.40 -4.38
C LYS A 477 9.55 11.66 -5.04
N ASN A 478 10.60 11.53 -5.84
CA ASN A 478 11.27 12.66 -6.46
C ASN A 478 10.71 12.96 -7.87
N GLY A 479 9.75 12.19 -8.38
CA GLY A 479 9.18 12.39 -9.71
C GLY A 479 10.20 12.24 -10.82
N TYR A 480 11.12 11.27 -10.70
CA TYR A 480 12.17 11.05 -11.70
C TYR A 480 11.65 10.47 -13.01
N VAL A 481 10.45 9.87 -12.97
CA VAL A 481 9.63 9.54 -14.15
C VAL A 481 8.52 10.58 -14.26
N LYS A 482 8.31 11.12 -15.46
CA LYS A 482 7.32 12.16 -15.72
C LYS A 482 5.89 11.62 -15.68
N GLY A 483 4.99 12.46 -15.18
CA GLY A 483 3.56 12.31 -15.38
C GLY A 483 3.17 12.42 -16.86
N SER A 484 2.03 11.83 -17.21
CA SER A 484 1.49 11.85 -18.57
C SER A 484 1.24 13.27 -19.07
N THR A 485 1.52 13.49 -20.36
CA THR A 485 1.32 14.78 -21.03
C THR A 485 -0.03 14.93 -21.71
N ALA A 486 -0.74 13.82 -21.94
CA ALA A 486 -2.05 13.79 -22.59
C ALA A 486 -3.06 12.96 -21.77
N PRO A 487 -3.58 13.47 -20.64
CA PRO A 487 -4.46 12.70 -19.77
C PRO A 487 -5.83 12.44 -20.40
N ILE A 488 -6.32 11.20 -20.27
CA ILE A 488 -7.70 10.81 -20.58
C ILE A 488 -8.59 11.14 -19.38
N THR A 489 -9.70 11.87 -19.63
CA THR A 489 -10.73 12.12 -18.63
C THR A 489 -12.02 11.41 -19.03
N LEU A 490 -12.38 10.35 -18.29
CA LEU A 490 -13.61 9.60 -18.47
C LEU A 490 -14.75 10.28 -17.70
N VAL A 491 -15.78 10.75 -18.40
CA VAL A 491 -16.96 11.38 -17.78
C VAL A 491 -18.03 10.32 -17.52
N VAL A 492 -18.62 10.33 -16.32
CA VAL A 492 -19.68 9.39 -15.91
C VAL A 492 -20.94 10.18 -15.53
N ASP A 493 -22.06 9.89 -16.18
CA ASP A 493 -23.37 10.51 -15.92
C ASP A 493 -24.24 9.70 -14.95
N GLU A 494 -25.23 10.37 -14.35
CA GLU A 494 -26.29 9.75 -13.54
C GLU A 494 -27.49 9.29 -14.39
N PRO A 495 -28.35 8.39 -13.88
CA PRO A 495 -28.19 7.58 -12.67
C PRO A 495 -27.28 6.36 -12.91
N TYR A 496 -26.78 5.77 -11.83
CA TYR A 496 -26.09 4.50 -11.82
C TYR A 496 -26.72 3.60 -10.76
N PHE A 497 -27.08 2.38 -11.16
CA PHE A 497 -27.49 1.33 -10.22
C PHE A 497 -26.96 0.00 -10.75
N PRO A 498 -26.12 -0.73 -10.01
CA PRO A 498 -25.60 -2.01 -10.44
C PRO A 498 -26.63 -3.13 -10.25
N ALA A 499 -26.79 -4.04 -11.22
CA ALA A 499 -27.66 -5.22 -11.06
C ALA A 499 -27.12 -6.26 -10.05
N GLY A 500 -25.86 -6.12 -9.63
CA GLY A 500 -25.19 -6.96 -8.64
C GLY A 500 -23.69 -6.69 -8.56
N TYR A 501 -22.98 -7.46 -7.73
CA TYR A 501 -21.55 -7.27 -7.45
C TYR A 501 -20.67 -7.09 -8.70
N HIS A 502 -20.81 -7.98 -9.69
CA HIS A 502 -19.96 -7.93 -10.88
C HIS A 502 -20.18 -6.68 -11.74
N GLU A 503 -21.40 -6.15 -11.82
CA GLU A 503 -21.66 -4.92 -12.55
C GLU A 503 -21.16 -3.69 -11.79
N MET A 504 -21.26 -3.73 -10.46
CA MET A 504 -20.78 -2.70 -9.56
C MET A 504 -19.27 -2.49 -9.71
N ILE A 505 -18.49 -3.58 -9.54
CA ILE A 505 -17.02 -3.55 -9.67
C ILE A 505 -16.57 -3.30 -11.12
N ARG A 506 -17.42 -3.58 -12.11
CA ARG A 506 -17.14 -3.22 -13.51
C ARG A 506 -17.21 -1.71 -13.71
N GLY A 507 -18.08 -0.97 -13.02
CA GLY A 507 -18.34 0.44 -13.29
C GLY A 507 -19.15 0.69 -14.57
N LYS A 508 -19.66 1.91 -14.74
CA LYS A 508 -20.59 2.27 -15.83
C LYS A 508 -19.89 2.36 -17.19
N TYR A 509 -18.77 3.07 -17.23
CA TYR A 509 -17.93 3.23 -18.40
C TYR A 509 -16.49 2.84 -18.05
N ASN A 510 -15.80 2.23 -19.00
CA ASN A 510 -14.40 1.86 -18.86
C ASN A 510 -13.70 2.11 -20.19
N ILE A 511 -12.47 2.60 -20.10
CA ILE A 511 -11.55 2.59 -21.24
C ILE A 511 -11.23 1.13 -21.62
N LYS A 512 -10.68 0.91 -22.81
CA LYS A 512 -10.06 -0.37 -23.17
C LYS A 512 -8.71 -0.53 -22.48
N PRO A 513 -8.33 -1.74 -22.03
CA PRO A 513 -7.06 -1.96 -21.36
C PRO A 513 -5.85 -1.60 -22.22
N GLY A 514 -4.81 -1.07 -21.58
CA GLY A 514 -3.53 -0.67 -22.19
C GLY A 514 -3.35 0.84 -22.29
N TRP A 515 -4.45 1.61 -22.41
CA TRP A 515 -4.39 3.07 -22.48
C TRP A 515 -3.87 3.72 -21.19
N GLN A 516 -4.05 3.08 -20.04
CA GLN A 516 -3.46 3.50 -18.76
C GLN A 516 -1.94 3.31 -18.69
N ASN A 517 -1.36 2.50 -19.58
CA ASN A 517 0.10 2.39 -19.70
C ASN A 517 0.67 3.46 -20.65
N ILE A 518 -0.18 4.17 -21.38
CA ILE A 518 0.19 5.26 -22.30
C ILE A 518 -0.05 6.62 -21.64
N HIS A 519 -1.25 6.82 -21.07
CA HIS A 519 -1.74 8.09 -20.54
C HIS A 519 -2.17 7.97 -19.09
N LYS A 520 -2.19 9.11 -18.38
CA LYS A 520 -2.93 9.27 -17.12
C LYS A 520 -4.41 9.12 -17.41
N VAL A 521 -5.12 8.34 -16.60
CA VAL A 521 -6.57 8.14 -16.72
C VAL A 521 -7.24 8.54 -15.43
N ARG A 522 -8.25 9.40 -15.54
CA ARG A 522 -9.02 9.92 -14.40
C ARG A 522 -10.49 10.05 -14.75
N LYS A 523 -11.34 10.14 -13.73
CA LYS A 523 -12.78 10.31 -13.86
C LYS A 523 -13.25 11.71 -13.49
N SER A 524 -14.41 12.08 -14.01
CA SER A 524 -15.25 13.17 -13.51
C SER A 524 -16.72 12.81 -13.65
N TYR A 525 -17.58 13.36 -12.81
CA TYR A 525 -19.03 13.12 -12.89
C TYR A 525 -19.75 14.30 -13.54
N GLY A 526 -20.69 14.01 -14.44
CA GLY A 526 -21.44 15.03 -15.19
C GLY A 526 -21.96 14.52 -16.55
N PRO A 527 -22.48 15.43 -17.40
CA PRO A 527 -22.96 15.08 -18.73
C PRO A 527 -21.84 14.49 -19.61
N VAL A 528 -22.07 13.30 -20.16
CA VAL A 528 -21.08 12.62 -21.01
C VAL A 528 -20.92 13.35 -22.34
N PRO A 529 -19.67 13.76 -22.73
CA PRO A 529 -19.40 14.35 -24.03
C PRO A 529 -19.75 13.39 -25.18
N ALA A 530 -20.24 13.93 -26.30
CA ALA A 530 -20.69 13.11 -27.44
C ALA A 530 -19.55 12.26 -28.02
N GLU A 531 -18.34 12.82 -28.07
CA GLU A 531 -17.13 12.22 -28.59
C GLU A 531 -16.59 11.08 -27.73
N GLN A 532 -16.95 11.01 -26.43
CA GLN A 532 -16.43 9.98 -25.52
C GLN A 532 -16.75 8.59 -26.05
N LYS A 533 -17.99 8.35 -26.51
CA LYS A 533 -18.45 7.03 -26.96
C LYS A 533 -17.67 6.49 -28.16
N THR A 534 -17.11 7.38 -28.98
CA THR A 534 -16.37 7.04 -30.20
C THR A 534 -14.87 7.23 -30.05
N ALA A 535 -14.39 7.70 -28.91
CA ALA A 535 -12.97 7.87 -28.65
C ALA A 535 -12.23 6.54 -28.79
N GLU A 536 -11.00 6.57 -29.31
CA GLU A 536 -10.22 5.36 -29.57
C GLU A 536 -10.06 4.52 -28.30
N TRP A 537 -9.80 5.17 -27.16
CA TRP A 537 -9.69 4.54 -25.86
C TRP A 537 -11.00 3.94 -25.31
N MET A 538 -12.15 4.21 -25.92
CA MET A 538 -13.41 3.50 -25.63
C MET A 538 -13.67 2.33 -26.56
N THR A 539 -13.13 2.35 -27.78
CA THR A 539 -13.51 1.42 -28.85
C THR A 539 -12.49 0.32 -29.09
N ALA A 540 -11.19 0.59 -28.91
CA ALA A 540 -10.11 -0.36 -29.17
C ALA A 540 -8.99 -0.31 -28.12
N GLU A 541 -8.33 -1.46 -27.92
CA GLU A 541 -7.05 -1.51 -27.19
C GLU A 541 -5.94 -0.90 -28.06
N PRO A 542 -4.87 -0.33 -27.47
CA PRO A 542 -3.73 0.15 -28.25
C PRO A 542 -3.10 -1.02 -29.03
N ALA A 543 -2.70 -0.75 -30.27
CA ALA A 543 -2.15 -1.76 -31.18
C ALA A 543 -0.74 -2.23 -30.76
N GLY A 544 -0.41 -3.48 -31.11
CA GLY A 544 0.90 -4.07 -30.90
C GLY A 544 1.18 -4.60 -29.48
N ASP A 545 2.34 -5.23 -29.35
CA ASP A 545 2.82 -5.85 -28.10
C ASP A 545 3.75 -4.93 -27.28
N ILE A 546 4.22 -3.82 -27.87
CA ILE A 546 5.08 -2.84 -27.22
C ILE A 546 4.24 -1.60 -26.93
N ILE A 547 3.96 -1.36 -25.65
CA ILE A 547 3.25 -0.16 -25.18
C ILE A 547 4.26 0.83 -24.62
N LYS A 548 4.21 2.07 -25.11
CA LYS A 548 5.09 3.16 -24.68
C LYS A 548 4.25 4.24 -24.02
N SER A 549 4.71 4.76 -22.88
CA SER A 549 4.08 5.94 -22.27
C SER A 549 4.11 7.12 -23.24
N ASP A 550 3.18 8.07 -23.09
CA ASP A 550 3.18 9.31 -23.89
C ASP A 550 4.42 10.19 -23.64
N THR A 551 5.07 10.02 -22.48
CA THR A 551 6.38 10.61 -22.15
C THR A 551 7.53 9.89 -22.84
N GLY A 552 7.31 8.64 -23.25
CA GLY A 552 8.31 7.73 -23.79
C GLY A 552 9.28 7.14 -22.75
N GLU A 553 9.13 7.48 -21.46
CA GLU A 553 10.04 7.04 -20.39
C GLU A 553 9.73 5.63 -19.88
N ILE A 554 8.58 5.04 -20.25
CA ILE A 554 8.19 3.68 -19.85
C ILE A 554 7.89 2.85 -21.10
N ILE A 555 8.45 1.64 -21.15
CA ILE A 555 8.19 0.66 -22.22
C ILE A 555 7.76 -0.65 -21.59
N LYS A 556 6.58 -1.12 -21.96
CA LYS A 556 6.01 -2.41 -21.59
C LYS A 556 5.99 -3.29 -22.84
N ASP A 557 6.86 -4.30 -22.85
CA ASP A 557 6.93 -5.31 -23.90
C ASP A 557 6.18 -6.57 -23.42
N LEU A 558 4.98 -6.76 -23.97
CA LEU A 558 4.11 -7.90 -23.68
C LEU A 558 4.64 -9.20 -24.27
N LYS A 559 5.46 -9.14 -25.33
CA LYS A 559 5.95 -10.31 -26.05
C LYS A 559 7.19 -10.88 -25.36
N ARG A 560 8.16 -10.03 -25.06
CA ARG A 560 9.39 -10.39 -24.34
C ARG A 560 9.18 -10.42 -22.82
N LYS A 561 8.02 -9.91 -22.33
CA LYS A 561 7.68 -9.76 -20.91
C LYS A 561 8.72 -8.94 -20.16
N GLN A 562 8.97 -7.74 -20.68
CA GLN A 562 9.96 -6.80 -20.16
C GLN A 562 9.33 -5.46 -19.87
N LEU A 563 9.74 -4.85 -18.75
CA LEU A 563 9.45 -3.49 -18.37
C LEU A 563 10.76 -2.71 -18.36
N THR A 564 10.81 -1.62 -19.13
CA THR A 564 11.94 -0.68 -19.15
C THR A 564 11.48 0.70 -18.70
N VAL A 565 12.25 1.31 -17.80
CA VAL A 565 12.14 2.70 -17.37
C VAL A 565 13.40 3.41 -17.84
N SER A 566 13.25 4.48 -18.61
CA SER A 566 14.36 5.23 -19.20
C SER A 566 14.06 6.72 -19.13
N ALA A 567 14.47 7.34 -18.03
CA ALA A 567 14.33 8.75 -17.74
C ALA A 567 15.70 9.35 -17.35
N PRO A 568 15.91 10.68 -17.48
CA PRO A 568 17.21 11.29 -17.19
C PRO A 568 17.78 11.00 -15.78
N LYS A 569 16.89 10.83 -14.79
CA LYS A 569 17.23 10.57 -13.38
C LYS A 569 16.81 9.17 -12.90
N ALA A 570 16.37 8.29 -13.79
CA ALA A 570 16.00 6.92 -13.42
C ALA A 570 16.14 5.99 -14.61
N GLU A 571 16.91 4.92 -14.45
CA GLU A 571 16.97 3.85 -15.44
C GLU A 571 16.72 2.51 -14.76
N GLY A 572 15.82 1.70 -15.32
CA GLY A 572 15.42 0.45 -14.71
C GLY A 572 14.99 -0.58 -15.74
N PHE A 573 15.32 -1.83 -15.49
CA PHE A 573 14.85 -2.99 -16.23
C PHE A 573 14.26 -4.00 -15.26
N SER A 574 13.14 -4.61 -15.64
CA SER A 574 12.63 -5.82 -15.00
C SER A 574 11.99 -6.72 -16.05
N GLY A 575 12.39 -7.98 -16.14
CA GLY A 575 11.87 -8.86 -17.19
C GLY A 575 12.67 -10.14 -17.40
N TYR A 576 12.14 -11.02 -18.25
CA TYR A 576 12.90 -12.17 -18.75
C TYR A 576 14.02 -11.71 -19.68
N LEU A 577 15.18 -12.33 -19.54
CA LEU A 577 16.35 -12.09 -20.35
C LEU A 577 16.35 -13.05 -21.55
N ASP A 578 16.82 -12.55 -22.68
CA ASP A 578 16.88 -13.28 -23.97
C ASP A 578 18.14 -12.95 -24.78
N GLY A 579 19.16 -12.38 -24.11
CA GLY A 579 20.45 -12.02 -24.69
C GLY A 579 20.43 -10.76 -25.57
N LYS A 580 19.28 -10.09 -25.71
CA LYS A 580 19.13 -8.88 -26.50
C LYS A 580 18.91 -7.66 -25.61
N SER A 581 19.53 -6.54 -25.96
CA SER A 581 19.31 -5.28 -25.24
C SER A 581 17.82 -4.90 -25.20
N PRO A 582 17.26 -4.55 -24.03
CA PRO A 582 15.91 -4.00 -23.93
C PRO A 582 15.82 -2.67 -24.67
N GLU A 583 14.63 -2.34 -25.20
CA GLU A 583 14.44 -1.09 -25.91
C GLU A 583 14.67 0.11 -24.96
N ARG A 584 15.45 1.11 -25.39
CA ARG A 584 15.73 2.37 -24.68
C ARG A 584 16.48 2.27 -23.35
N LEU A 585 16.97 1.09 -22.98
CA LEU A 585 18.01 0.97 -21.96
C LEU A 585 19.34 1.47 -22.53
N LYS A 586 19.91 2.51 -21.93
CA LYS A 586 21.07 3.27 -22.45
C LYS A 586 22.29 3.12 -21.55
N ILE A 587 22.10 3.26 -20.24
CA ILE A 587 23.17 3.22 -19.24
C ILE A 587 23.33 1.80 -18.72
N ILE A 588 22.24 1.12 -18.36
CA ILE A 588 22.32 -0.24 -17.84
C ILE A 588 22.50 -1.23 -19.01
N GLU A 589 23.53 -2.06 -18.93
CA GLU A 589 23.67 -3.27 -19.74
C GLU A 589 23.70 -4.50 -18.82
N ILE A 590 22.85 -5.47 -19.14
CA ILE A 590 22.75 -6.76 -18.45
C ILE A 590 23.37 -7.83 -19.36
N ARG A 591 24.43 -8.50 -18.88
CA ARG A 591 25.16 -9.53 -19.63
C ARG A 591 24.71 -10.93 -19.29
N LYS A 592 23.45 -11.22 -19.55
CA LYS A 592 22.82 -12.53 -19.32
C LYS A 592 21.79 -12.79 -20.42
N ASP A 593 21.64 -14.05 -20.80
CA ASP A 593 20.82 -14.48 -21.94
C ASP A 593 19.55 -15.24 -21.56
N ASN A 594 19.37 -15.57 -20.28
CA ASN A 594 18.22 -16.28 -19.75
C ASN A 594 17.94 -15.88 -18.28
N GLY A 595 16.84 -16.41 -17.73
CA GLY A 595 16.38 -16.08 -16.38
C GLY A 595 15.58 -14.78 -16.33
N PHE A 596 15.32 -14.31 -15.12
CA PHE A 596 14.60 -13.08 -14.84
C PHE A 596 15.47 -12.13 -14.03
N ALA A 597 15.56 -10.87 -14.42
CA ALA A 597 16.34 -9.89 -13.68
C ALA A 597 15.53 -8.62 -13.42
N THR A 598 15.79 -7.98 -12.28
CA THR A 598 15.41 -6.60 -12.02
C THR A 598 16.67 -5.82 -11.67
N VAL A 599 16.91 -4.69 -12.35
CA VAL A 599 18.06 -3.79 -12.12
C VAL A 599 17.55 -2.36 -12.14
N VAL A 600 17.83 -1.57 -11.11
CA VAL A 600 17.35 -0.18 -10.99
C VAL A 600 18.50 0.73 -10.56
N LEU A 601 18.68 1.83 -11.30
CA LEU A 601 19.73 2.82 -11.08
C LEU A 601 19.11 4.22 -10.91
N VAL A 602 19.48 4.90 -9.83
CA VAL A 602 19.06 6.27 -9.53
C VAL A 602 20.21 7.11 -8.99
N PRO A 603 20.22 8.43 -9.21
CA PRO A 603 21.15 9.36 -8.59
C PRO A 603 20.71 9.71 -7.16
N LEU A 604 21.70 9.90 -6.28
CA LEU A 604 21.52 10.37 -4.90
C LEU A 604 21.81 11.88 -4.75
N ASP A 605 22.37 12.52 -5.78
CA ASP A 605 22.71 13.95 -5.83
C ASP A 605 21.73 14.79 -6.69
N ASP A 606 20.60 14.20 -7.08
CA ASP A 606 19.54 14.81 -7.91
C ASP A 606 20.01 15.35 -9.28
N LYS A 607 21.15 14.85 -9.82
CA LYS A 607 21.59 15.13 -11.19
C LYS A 607 21.13 14.04 -12.16
N PRO A 608 21.08 14.30 -13.49
CA PRO A 608 20.92 13.21 -14.47
C PRO A 608 21.97 12.12 -14.24
N ILE A 609 21.61 10.84 -14.44
CA ILE A 609 22.48 9.68 -14.12
C ILE A 609 23.86 9.82 -14.77
N ALA A 610 23.91 10.24 -16.05
CA ALA A 610 25.15 10.43 -16.80
C ALA A 610 26.07 11.54 -16.25
N GLN A 611 25.57 12.39 -15.36
CA GLN A 611 26.28 13.53 -14.75
C GLN A 611 26.42 13.39 -13.23
N SER A 612 25.86 12.34 -12.65
CA SER A 612 25.85 12.12 -11.22
C SER A 612 27.18 11.57 -10.76
N SER A 613 27.65 12.03 -9.60
CA SER A 613 28.84 11.50 -8.92
C SER A 613 28.47 10.56 -7.77
N HIS A 614 27.17 10.35 -7.51
CA HIS A 614 26.68 9.51 -6.41
C HIS A 614 25.41 8.79 -6.84
N LEU A 615 25.53 7.48 -7.06
CA LEU A 615 24.46 6.62 -7.60
C LEU A 615 24.07 5.54 -6.58
N LEU A 616 22.83 5.09 -6.67
CA LEU A 616 22.31 3.90 -5.97
C LEU A 616 21.86 2.88 -7.02
N LEU A 617 22.39 1.66 -6.93
CA LEU A 617 22.06 0.55 -7.81
C LEU A 617 21.46 -0.58 -6.98
N SER A 618 20.34 -1.14 -7.42
CA SER A 618 19.79 -2.39 -6.89
C SER A 618 19.66 -3.45 -7.98
N ARG A 619 19.83 -4.73 -7.62
CA ARG A 619 19.66 -5.87 -8.53
C ARG A 619 19.10 -7.11 -7.82
N THR A 620 18.31 -7.88 -8.56
CA THR A 620 17.97 -9.28 -8.26
C THR A 620 18.03 -10.10 -9.56
N TYR A 621 18.36 -11.38 -9.43
CA TYR A 621 18.40 -12.31 -10.55
C TYR A 621 17.85 -13.68 -10.13
N THR A 622 17.05 -14.25 -11.00
CA THR A 622 16.38 -15.53 -10.81
C THR A 622 16.64 -16.42 -12.02
N LEU A 623 17.07 -17.64 -11.78
CA LEU A 623 17.30 -18.65 -12.80
C LEU A 623 15.97 -19.11 -13.41
N THR A 624 16.04 -19.88 -14.49
CA THR A 624 14.87 -20.39 -15.21
C THR A 624 14.01 -21.34 -14.36
N ASP A 625 14.57 -21.97 -13.32
CA ASP A 625 13.87 -22.81 -12.37
C ASP A 625 13.18 -22.02 -11.23
N GLY A 626 13.34 -20.70 -11.19
CA GLY A 626 12.77 -19.83 -10.17
C GLY A 626 13.66 -19.60 -8.95
N SER A 627 14.85 -20.20 -8.88
CA SER A 627 15.80 -19.99 -7.77
C SER A 627 16.60 -18.69 -7.94
N GLU A 628 16.85 -17.97 -6.84
CA GLU A 628 17.68 -16.75 -6.87
C GLU A 628 19.16 -17.08 -7.05
N SER A 629 19.87 -16.21 -7.76
CA SER A 629 21.31 -16.31 -7.98
C SER A 629 21.99 -14.96 -7.86
N ASP A 630 23.15 -14.95 -7.23
CA ASP A 630 24.01 -13.77 -7.09
C ASP A 630 24.85 -13.49 -8.34
N ASP A 631 24.82 -14.39 -9.33
CA ASP A 631 25.56 -14.30 -10.58
C ASP A 631 24.86 -13.40 -11.60
N LEU A 632 24.92 -12.09 -11.38
CA LEU A 632 24.45 -11.07 -12.31
C LEU A 632 25.38 -9.85 -12.30
N SER A 633 26.31 -9.77 -13.25
CA SER A 633 27.10 -8.55 -13.48
C SER A 633 26.27 -7.49 -14.21
N VAL A 634 26.52 -6.22 -13.88
CA VAL A 634 25.85 -5.06 -14.47
C VAL A 634 26.91 -4.12 -15.02
N VAL A 635 26.75 -3.67 -16.26
CA VAL A 635 27.65 -2.70 -16.87
C VAL A 635 26.93 -1.37 -17.01
N LEU A 636 27.54 -0.29 -16.52
CA LEU A 636 27.00 1.07 -16.61
C LEU A 636 27.77 1.84 -17.70
N LYS A 637 27.08 2.26 -18.74
CA LYS A 637 27.64 2.98 -19.91
C LYS A 637 27.49 4.49 -19.77
N GLY A 638 28.34 5.24 -20.46
CA GLY A 638 28.21 6.69 -20.55
C GLY A 638 28.45 7.43 -19.24
N LEU A 639 29.10 6.77 -18.27
CA LEU A 639 29.63 7.41 -17.06
C LEU A 639 31.09 7.82 -17.31
N THR A 640 31.60 8.79 -16.55
CA THR A 640 33.00 9.23 -16.66
C THR A 640 33.96 8.16 -16.10
N ALA A 641 34.43 7.25 -16.95
CA ALA A 641 35.29 6.13 -16.55
C ALA A 641 36.71 6.46 -16.12
N ASN A 642 37.20 7.68 -16.34
CA ASN A 642 38.51 8.11 -15.85
C ASN A 642 38.53 8.33 -14.32
N SER A 643 37.44 8.01 -13.63
CA SER A 643 37.21 8.36 -12.22
C SER A 643 37.20 7.12 -11.35
N LYS A 644 37.81 7.17 -10.17
CA LYS A 644 37.81 6.07 -9.22
C LYS A 644 36.46 6.02 -8.51
N TRP A 645 35.56 5.14 -8.94
CA TRP A 645 34.31 4.88 -8.25
C TRP A 645 34.54 3.96 -7.05
N SER A 646 34.06 4.34 -5.86
CA SER A 646 33.89 3.40 -4.74
C SER A 646 32.61 2.61 -4.89
N PHE A 647 32.63 1.40 -4.32
CA PHE A 647 31.47 0.53 -4.17
C PHE A 647 31.21 0.31 -2.69
N SER A 648 29.97 0.46 -2.27
CA SER A 648 29.55 0.25 -0.88
C SER A 648 28.22 -0.48 -0.85
N PRO A 649 28.20 -1.80 -0.54
CA PRO A 649 26.94 -2.52 -0.40
C PRO A 649 26.15 -1.96 0.78
N THR A 650 24.87 -1.67 0.58
CA THR A 650 24.03 -0.96 1.54
C THR A 650 23.12 -1.89 2.35
N ARG A 651 22.95 -3.15 1.90
CA ARG A 651 21.93 -4.08 2.43
C ARG A 651 22.37 -5.53 2.63
N SER A 652 23.59 -5.72 3.12
CA SER A 652 23.97 -7.05 3.63
C SER A 652 23.23 -7.35 4.94
N ARG A 653 22.15 -8.15 4.86
CA ARG A 653 21.57 -8.85 6.04
C ARG A 653 22.23 -10.23 6.26
N SER A 654 23.46 -10.43 5.79
CA SER A 654 24.22 -11.67 6.02
C SER A 654 24.88 -11.62 7.39
N THR A 655 24.92 -12.74 8.12
CA THR A 655 25.75 -12.91 9.32
C THR A 655 27.24 -13.07 8.99
N SER A 656 27.60 -13.19 7.71
CA SER A 656 29.00 -13.20 7.28
C SER A 656 29.63 -11.83 7.50
N ILE A 657 30.64 -11.79 8.36
CA ILE A 657 31.59 -10.68 8.52
C ILE A 657 32.10 -10.31 7.12
N ASP A 658 31.76 -9.10 6.69
CA ASP A 658 32.10 -8.47 5.40
C ASP A 658 31.88 -9.34 4.15
N PRO A 659 30.81 -9.13 3.35
CA PRO A 659 30.84 -9.61 1.96
C PRO A 659 32.10 -9.04 1.31
N GLU A 660 32.87 -9.87 0.58
CA GLU A 660 34.02 -9.39 -0.18
C GLU A 660 33.58 -8.15 -0.98
N VAL A 661 34.13 -6.98 -0.63
CA VAL A 661 33.77 -5.72 -1.29
C VAL A 661 34.32 -5.81 -2.70
N PRO A 662 33.47 -5.99 -3.73
CA PRO A 662 33.96 -6.13 -5.08
C PRO A 662 34.57 -4.80 -5.53
N SER A 663 35.75 -4.85 -6.13
CA SER A 663 36.33 -3.69 -6.78
C SER A 663 35.56 -3.39 -8.07
N VAL A 664 35.09 -2.16 -8.23
CA VAL A 664 34.54 -1.72 -9.51
C VAL A 664 35.68 -1.60 -10.52
N ALA A 665 35.52 -2.18 -11.70
CA ALA A 665 36.52 -2.12 -12.76
C ALA A 665 36.09 -1.18 -13.88
N ALA A 666 37.05 -0.45 -14.46
CA ALA A 666 36.85 0.23 -15.72
C ALA A 666 36.69 -0.82 -16.83
N GLY A 667 35.58 -0.77 -17.54
CA GLY A 667 35.33 -1.56 -18.74
C GLY A 667 35.80 -0.85 -20.02
N SER A 668 35.56 -1.48 -21.17
CA SER A 668 35.80 -0.87 -22.48
C SER A 668 34.94 0.38 -22.69
N GLU A 669 35.41 1.30 -23.54
CA GLU A 669 34.67 2.51 -23.96
C GLU A 669 34.16 3.41 -22.82
N GLY A 670 34.86 3.36 -21.69
CA GLY A 670 34.48 4.14 -20.52
C GLY A 670 33.22 3.66 -19.82
N SER A 671 32.97 2.36 -19.82
CA SER A 671 31.94 1.72 -18.99
C SER A 671 32.45 1.39 -17.58
N LEU A 672 31.53 1.28 -16.64
CA LEU A 672 31.78 0.84 -15.26
C LEU A 672 31.21 -0.57 -15.08
N VAL A 673 32.05 -1.55 -14.76
CA VAL A 673 31.61 -2.93 -14.56
C VAL A 673 31.38 -3.19 -13.08
N ILE A 674 30.11 -3.41 -12.71
CA ILE A 674 29.71 -3.81 -11.38
C ILE A 674 29.63 -5.36 -11.36
N PRO A 675 30.48 -6.03 -10.57
CA PRO A 675 30.60 -7.49 -10.63
C PRO A 675 29.43 -8.21 -9.94
N SER A 676 29.26 -9.49 -10.32
CA SER A 676 28.46 -10.46 -9.57
C SER A 676 28.93 -10.59 -8.11
N GLY A 677 28.11 -11.18 -7.24
CA GLY A 677 28.46 -11.41 -5.83
C GLY A 677 27.27 -11.26 -4.89
N SER A 678 27.50 -11.51 -3.60
CA SER A 678 26.42 -11.52 -2.60
C SER A 678 26.06 -10.10 -2.12
N TRP A 679 25.47 -9.33 -3.05
CA TRP A 679 24.96 -7.99 -2.81
C TRP A 679 23.75 -7.73 -3.72
N THR A 680 22.77 -7.00 -3.20
CA THR A 680 21.51 -6.70 -3.89
C THR A 680 21.26 -5.20 -4.04
N GLU A 681 21.95 -4.37 -3.24
CA GLU A 681 21.96 -2.92 -3.37
C GLU A 681 23.33 -2.35 -2.99
N CYS A 682 23.81 -1.36 -3.74
CA CYS A 682 25.05 -0.66 -3.46
C CYS A 682 24.98 0.83 -3.82
N GLU A 683 25.76 1.63 -3.09
CA GLU A 683 26.09 3.00 -3.47
C GLU A 683 27.40 3.01 -4.27
N LEU A 684 27.41 3.84 -5.31
CA LEU A 684 28.57 4.12 -6.14
C LEU A 684 28.89 5.61 -6.00
N GLU A 685 30.09 5.95 -5.56
CA GLU A 685 30.51 7.34 -5.35
C GLU A 685 31.82 7.61 -6.09
N GLN A 686 31.86 8.68 -6.88
CA GLN A 686 33.04 9.12 -7.61
C GLN A 686 34.00 9.82 -6.65
N LYS A 687 35.22 9.29 -6.48
CA LYS A 687 36.27 9.87 -5.63
C LYS A 687 37.06 10.98 -6.30
#